data_AF-A0A7M2RGE7-F1
#
_entry.id   AF-A0A7M2RGE7-F1
#
_cell.length_a   1.000
_cell.length_b   1.000
_cell.length_c   1.000
_cell.angle_alpha   90.00
_cell.angle_beta   90.00
_cell.angle_gamma   90.00
#
_symmetry.space_group_name_H-M   'P 1'
#
loop_
_entity.id
_entity.type
_entity.pdbx_description
1 polymer ?
#
loop_
_entity_poly.entity_id
_entity_poly.type
_entity_poly.pdbx_seq_one_letter_code
_entity_poly.pdbx_strand_id
1 'polypeptide(L)'
;MFLQQNRQRIEKEYIIRKEEIPRVFSKIDDKIAACTQEVALAVKYLYAFMPCSDIGNYPFEYFFDYACHGYRLYEEYSEVRSLPEDIFLNYVLFHRVNEEEIRPCRSLFYESLKDRIKDLDKKEALLEVNHWCAKEVTYQSTDARTLSALGVYQRGIGRCGEESTFMVNALRSVGIPSRQVYAPYWAHCDDNHAWVEMWCDGTWYFTGACEPQPILNQGWFLNASSRAMMIHSRKFDSAQDEINLIGKKQTVTVLNELDRYAVVKRITVEVRDEAHRPVSDAQVFFEVVNYAQFVPIAETRTDNEGKTQLFTGLGSLRIYVVSGEHEKRLGEAYIDVRREEHCTVVISDKKRSSGVEDSSKNIWVSHDLSAPRDMPVHTEVPSIERIRENDIRLTHAAKLRQEKINRFSNPDRETFLSADPKTKDQREKMLGCLTIKDQADCSRKVLEEHLQYALSYQESWEQNSEIFMSYVVNPRVENEVLTTWRKEISEKFSDTEKKCFQNDPEKIWEWIDENISSDPKREYDNLITVPAACMRLQTASTRSKKVLFVAIARTFGLAARLNPATDAMEYWREDRFVPVLKEDVCDCILTLCSDPDDSWIYHQNWSISREQDGIFYSLNLSDHEWKEGQLRLNLAVGTYQILTAARLPNGSVLTNKFEFDLDRNQKKQIPLKMRQANLADMLLDIDMPDFFVEDQDGEKISGSKISDGHKYIFFWLEGNREPTVHILNEILENQEEYEEYQERMIFIVRSKEVLENQNIFEVLHRFPKIQVCYDDFAKNIEMLGRRMYVDFEKLPLIFITDQRLHCVYAQSGYNVGTGDMLLRIMETVREI
;
A
#
# COMPACT_ATOMS: atom_id res chain seq x y z
N MET A 1 16.87 29.18 -23.93
CA MET A 1 16.13 28.35 -24.90
C MET A 1 15.48 27.23 -24.11
N PHE A 2 14.20 26.93 -24.35
CA PHE A 2 13.49 25.89 -23.60
C PHE A 2 14.09 24.50 -23.89
N LEU A 3 14.44 23.79 -22.81
CA LEU A 3 14.98 22.41 -22.80
C LEU A 3 16.14 22.19 -23.78
N GLN A 4 17.14 23.06 -23.75
CA GLN A 4 18.25 23.01 -24.68
C GLN A 4 19.10 21.74 -24.53
N GLN A 5 19.34 21.29 -23.30
CA GLN A 5 20.20 20.15 -23.00
C GLN A 5 19.53 18.82 -23.37
N ASN A 6 18.21 18.72 -23.16
CA ASN A 6 17.44 17.49 -23.39
C ASN A 6 16.75 17.40 -24.76
N ARG A 7 16.72 18.47 -25.57
CA ARG A 7 15.98 18.50 -26.85
C ARG A 7 16.27 17.31 -27.76
N GLN A 8 17.54 16.99 -27.98
CA GLN A 8 17.93 15.88 -28.88
C GLN A 8 17.49 14.52 -28.33
N ARG A 9 17.59 14.32 -27.02
CA ARG A 9 17.15 13.10 -26.33
C ARG A 9 15.63 12.93 -26.48
N ILE A 10 14.87 13.99 -26.21
CA ILE A 10 13.41 13.99 -26.33
C ILE A 10 12.97 13.62 -27.75
N GLU A 11 13.54 14.27 -28.76
CA GLU A 11 13.19 14.00 -30.16
C GLU A 11 13.53 12.56 -30.56
N LYS A 12 14.70 12.06 -30.14
CA LYS A 12 15.12 10.68 -30.41
C LYS A 12 14.17 9.66 -29.79
N GLU A 13 13.89 9.78 -28.49
CA GLU A 13 13.02 8.83 -27.78
C GLU A 13 11.57 8.90 -28.29
N TYR A 14 11.08 10.08 -28.67
CA TYR A 14 9.77 10.23 -29.32
C TYR A 14 9.69 9.50 -30.67
N ILE A 15 10.74 9.60 -31.50
CA ILE A 15 10.80 8.90 -32.79
C ILE A 15 10.77 7.39 -32.58
N ILE A 16 11.55 6.86 -31.64
CA ILE A 16 11.53 5.44 -31.27
C ILE A 16 10.11 5.02 -30.90
N ARG A 17 9.44 5.80 -30.04
CA ARG A 17 8.08 5.51 -29.60
C ARG A 17 7.05 5.52 -30.73
N LYS A 18 7.22 6.45 -31.67
CA LYS A 18 6.38 6.57 -32.86
C LYS A 18 6.51 5.35 -33.78
N GLU A 19 7.72 4.83 -33.96
CA GLU A 19 7.98 3.66 -34.79
C GLU A 19 7.37 2.37 -34.21
N GLU A 20 7.26 2.28 -32.88
CA GLU A 20 6.63 1.15 -32.18
C GLU A 20 5.11 1.07 -32.40
N ILE A 21 4.40 2.21 -32.36
CA ILE A 21 2.92 2.25 -32.45
C ILE A 21 2.44 3.27 -33.50
N PRO A 22 2.81 3.10 -34.78
CA PRO A 22 2.71 4.15 -35.80
C PRO A 22 1.26 4.59 -36.07
N ARG A 23 0.30 3.67 -35.97
CA ARG A 23 -1.14 3.96 -36.18
C ARG A 23 -1.69 4.97 -35.17
N VAL A 24 -1.22 4.92 -33.93
CA VAL A 24 -1.67 5.83 -32.87
C VAL A 24 -0.94 7.16 -32.97
N PHE A 25 0.37 7.12 -33.21
CA PHE A 25 1.20 8.31 -33.29
C PHE A 25 0.89 9.22 -34.49
N SER A 26 0.39 8.69 -35.62
CA SER A 26 -0.02 9.53 -36.75
C SER A 26 -1.06 10.60 -36.36
N LYS A 27 -2.05 10.25 -35.52
CA LYS A 27 -3.06 11.23 -35.06
C LYS A 27 -2.50 12.19 -34.02
N ILE A 28 -1.50 11.75 -33.26
CA ILE A 28 -0.82 12.56 -32.24
C ILE A 28 0.06 13.61 -32.92
N ASP A 29 0.82 13.22 -33.95
CA ASP A 29 1.67 14.11 -34.74
C ASP A 29 0.89 15.26 -35.35
N ASP A 30 -0.29 14.99 -35.93
CA ASP A 30 -1.17 16.02 -36.51
C ASP A 30 -1.56 17.07 -35.46
N LYS A 31 -1.81 16.66 -34.22
CA LYS A 31 -2.12 17.56 -33.11
C LYS A 31 -0.88 18.31 -32.61
N ILE A 32 0.28 17.64 -32.51
CA ILE A 32 1.55 18.26 -32.13
C ILE A 32 1.99 19.33 -33.14
N ALA A 33 1.72 19.11 -34.43
CA ALA A 33 2.06 20.07 -35.49
C ALA A 33 1.29 21.40 -35.35
N ALA A 34 0.16 21.42 -34.64
CA ALA A 34 -0.59 22.63 -34.33
C ALA A 34 -0.10 23.37 -33.08
N CYS A 35 0.84 22.81 -32.32
CA CYS A 35 1.40 23.42 -31.11
C CYS A 35 2.54 24.40 -31.43
N THR A 36 2.86 25.30 -30.49
CA THR A 36 4.12 26.06 -30.53
C THR A 36 5.32 25.11 -30.38
N GLN A 37 6.52 25.54 -30.79
CA GLN A 37 7.70 24.69 -30.77
C GLN A 37 8.04 24.18 -29.35
N GLU A 38 7.83 25.01 -28.33
CA GLU A 38 8.12 24.69 -26.94
C GLU A 38 7.09 23.70 -26.37
N VAL A 39 5.80 23.95 -26.61
CA VAL A 39 4.74 23.03 -26.17
C VAL A 39 4.83 21.70 -26.91
N ALA A 40 5.13 21.71 -28.21
CA ALA A 40 5.38 20.50 -28.99
C ALA A 40 6.50 19.65 -28.37
N LEU A 41 7.62 20.29 -27.97
CA LEU A 41 8.72 19.58 -27.33
C LEU A 41 8.31 18.98 -25.96
N ALA A 42 7.54 19.73 -25.16
CA ALA A 42 7.02 19.23 -23.88
C ALA A 42 6.05 18.05 -24.07
N VAL A 43 5.13 18.12 -25.03
CA VAL A 43 4.22 17.01 -25.36
C VAL A 43 5.01 15.78 -25.85
N LYS A 44 6.01 15.98 -26.72
CA LYS A 44 6.88 14.88 -27.18
C LYS A 44 7.61 14.21 -26.01
N TYR A 45 8.09 14.98 -25.03
CA TYR A 45 8.69 14.42 -23.82
C TYR A 45 7.70 13.53 -23.06
N LEU A 46 6.46 13.99 -22.82
CA LEU A 46 5.46 13.17 -22.15
C LEU A 46 5.21 11.86 -22.91
N TYR A 47 5.01 11.92 -24.23
CA TYR A 47 4.74 10.73 -25.05
C TYR A 47 5.93 9.77 -25.18
N ALA A 48 7.16 10.28 -25.13
CA ALA A 48 8.37 9.46 -25.18
C ALA A 48 8.51 8.56 -23.94
N PHE A 49 8.08 9.03 -22.76
CA PHE A 49 8.34 8.36 -21.48
C PHE A 49 7.09 7.88 -20.73
N MET A 50 5.88 8.12 -21.24
CA MET A 50 4.66 7.60 -20.63
C MET A 50 4.45 6.09 -20.90
N PRO A 51 3.85 5.35 -19.95
CA PRO A 51 3.45 3.95 -20.17
C PRO A 51 2.50 3.80 -21.37
N CYS A 52 2.49 2.62 -22.02
CA CYS A 52 1.53 2.30 -23.09
C CYS A 52 0.07 2.54 -22.67
N SER A 53 -0.28 2.21 -21.42
CA SER A 53 -1.62 2.40 -20.87
C SER A 53 -2.06 3.87 -20.93
N ASP A 54 -1.16 4.82 -20.65
CA ASP A 54 -1.49 6.25 -20.70
C ASP A 54 -1.84 6.71 -22.12
N ILE A 55 -1.11 6.22 -23.12
CA ILE A 55 -1.35 6.51 -24.55
C ILE A 55 -2.75 6.03 -24.97
N GLY A 56 -3.16 4.85 -24.49
CA GLY A 56 -4.43 4.22 -24.89
C GLY A 56 -5.65 4.67 -24.07
N ASN A 57 -5.45 4.93 -22.78
CA ASN A 57 -6.52 5.20 -21.82
C ASN A 57 -7.00 6.65 -21.85
N TYR A 58 -6.11 7.61 -22.15
CA TYR A 58 -6.41 9.04 -21.99
C TYR A 58 -6.34 9.82 -23.31
N PRO A 59 -7.16 10.87 -23.46
CA PRO A 59 -7.13 11.72 -24.65
C PRO A 59 -5.86 12.60 -24.69
N PHE A 60 -5.42 12.97 -25.89
CA PHE A 60 -4.28 13.86 -26.13
C PHE A 60 -4.39 15.18 -25.34
N GLU A 61 -5.60 15.71 -25.24
CA GLU A 61 -5.93 16.99 -24.60
C GLU A 61 -5.49 17.02 -23.13
N TYR A 62 -5.43 15.87 -22.46
CA TYR A 62 -4.97 15.80 -21.07
C TYR A 62 -3.48 16.09 -20.99
N PHE A 63 -2.67 15.42 -21.82
CA PHE A 63 -1.22 15.62 -21.85
C PHE A 63 -0.84 17.00 -22.41
N PHE A 64 -1.63 17.51 -23.35
CA PHE A 64 -1.51 18.87 -23.85
C PHE A 64 -1.72 19.92 -22.74
N ASP A 65 -2.70 19.74 -21.85
CA ASP A 65 -2.91 20.63 -20.69
C ASP A 65 -1.68 20.64 -19.77
N TYR A 66 -1.15 19.46 -19.40
CA TYR A 66 0.07 19.37 -18.58
C TYR A 66 1.28 20.04 -19.26
N ALA A 67 1.44 19.86 -20.58
CA ALA A 67 2.53 20.46 -21.35
C ALA A 67 2.42 21.99 -21.43
N CYS A 68 1.21 22.51 -21.70
CA CYS A 68 0.94 23.95 -21.71
C CYS A 68 1.21 24.57 -20.33
N HIS A 69 0.70 23.93 -19.27
CA HIS A 69 0.89 24.40 -17.90
C HIS A 69 2.37 24.41 -17.51
N GLY A 70 3.10 23.34 -17.80
CA GLY A 70 4.54 23.26 -17.50
C GLY A 70 5.36 24.30 -18.27
N TYR A 71 5.05 24.53 -19.55
CA TYR A 71 5.70 25.58 -20.34
C TYR A 71 5.37 26.98 -19.81
N ARG A 72 4.10 27.24 -19.46
CA ARG A 72 3.67 28.49 -18.83
C ARG A 72 4.50 28.80 -17.59
N LEU A 73 4.67 27.82 -16.70
CA LEU A 73 5.49 28.00 -15.49
C LEU A 73 6.94 28.35 -15.82
N TYR A 74 7.54 27.69 -16.81
CA TYR A 74 8.90 27.97 -17.26
C TYR A 74 9.06 29.38 -17.87
N GLU A 75 8.03 29.86 -18.56
CA GLU A 75 8.00 31.19 -19.18
C GLU A 75 7.75 32.31 -18.15
N GLU A 76 6.84 32.10 -17.21
CA GLU A 76 6.43 33.13 -16.25
C GLU A 76 7.35 33.22 -15.02
N TYR A 77 7.94 32.10 -14.56
CA TYR A 77 8.69 32.06 -13.31
C TYR A 77 10.19 31.81 -13.52
N SER A 78 11.00 32.75 -13.04
CA SER A 78 12.47 32.71 -13.17
C SER A 78 13.10 31.54 -12.42
N GLU A 79 12.49 31.17 -11.30
CA GLU A 79 12.85 30.08 -10.41
C GLU A 79 12.68 28.75 -11.11
N VAL A 80 11.55 28.56 -11.82
CA VAL A 80 11.28 27.36 -12.62
C VAL A 80 12.26 27.26 -13.79
N ARG A 81 12.57 28.38 -14.44
CA ARG A 81 13.57 28.43 -15.51
C ARG A 81 14.99 28.09 -15.05
N SER A 82 15.30 28.37 -13.79
CA SER A 82 16.61 28.12 -13.19
C SER A 82 16.82 26.67 -12.75
N LEU A 83 15.77 25.85 -12.74
CA LEU A 83 15.85 24.43 -12.40
C LEU A 83 16.77 23.68 -13.38
N PRO A 84 17.55 22.68 -12.91
CA PRO A 84 18.14 21.70 -13.79
C PRO A 84 17.07 21.06 -14.68
N GLU A 85 17.34 20.89 -15.97
CA GLU A 85 16.32 20.42 -16.93
C GLU A 85 15.70 19.09 -16.49
N ASP A 86 16.50 18.16 -15.96
CA ASP A 86 15.99 16.86 -15.52
C ASP A 86 15.09 16.96 -14.28
N ILE A 87 15.34 17.93 -13.38
CA ILE A 87 14.47 18.21 -12.23
C ILE A 87 13.13 18.79 -12.72
N PHE A 88 13.18 19.75 -13.63
CA PHE A 88 11.97 20.32 -14.23
C PHE A 88 11.17 19.25 -14.98
N LEU A 89 11.81 18.47 -15.84
CA LEU A 89 11.19 17.44 -16.67
C LEU A 89 10.50 16.36 -15.83
N ASN A 90 11.16 15.84 -14.81
CA ASN A 90 10.66 14.72 -14.01
C ASN A 90 9.72 15.13 -12.88
N TYR A 91 10.00 16.27 -12.25
CA TYR A 91 9.38 16.63 -10.98
C TYR A 91 8.52 17.89 -11.05
N VAL A 92 8.40 18.54 -12.22
CA VAL A 92 7.43 19.61 -12.49
C VAL A 92 6.55 19.27 -13.69
N LEU A 93 7.15 18.97 -14.85
CA LEU A 93 6.43 18.78 -16.11
C LEU A 93 5.70 17.43 -16.19
N PHE A 94 6.37 16.31 -15.86
CA PHE A 94 5.80 14.97 -16.05
C PHE A 94 4.44 14.83 -15.37
N HIS A 95 3.44 14.32 -16.11
CA HIS A 95 2.03 14.30 -15.69
C HIS A 95 1.77 13.34 -14.53
N ARG A 96 2.43 12.18 -14.55
CA ARG A 96 2.18 11.08 -13.61
C ARG A 96 3.03 11.21 -12.34
N VAL A 97 2.43 10.82 -11.22
CA VAL A 97 3.08 10.69 -9.91
C VAL A 97 3.21 9.23 -9.50
N ASN A 98 2.15 8.44 -9.71
CA ASN A 98 2.03 7.05 -9.31
C ASN A 98 1.12 6.25 -10.27
N GLU A 99 0.13 5.54 -9.74
CA GLU A 99 -0.81 4.66 -10.43
C GLU A 99 -2.20 5.29 -10.54
N GLU A 100 -2.31 6.59 -10.27
CA GLU A 100 -3.55 7.34 -10.34
C GLU A 100 -4.16 7.37 -11.74
N GLU A 101 -5.47 7.55 -11.78
CA GLU A 101 -6.13 8.05 -12.98
C GLU A 101 -5.57 9.43 -13.36
N ILE A 102 -5.22 9.63 -14.63
CA ILE A 102 -4.74 10.92 -15.14
C ILE A 102 -5.91 11.82 -15.53
N ARG A 103 -6.02 12.98 -14.87
CA ARG A 103 -6.99 14.04 -15.19
C ARG A 103 -6.34 15.42 -15.01
N PRO A 104 -6.49 16.35 -15.97
CA PRO A 104 -6.03 17.72 -15.85
C PRO A 104 -6.48 18.38 -14.54
N CYS A 105 -5.50 18.86 -13.77
CA CYS A 105 -5.76 19.44 -12.46
C CYS A 105 -4.84 20.63 -12.11
N ARG A 106 -3.70 20.78 -12.79
CA ARG A 106 -2.67 21.75 -12.39
C ARG A 106 -3.11 23.19 -12.60
N SER A 107 -3.80 23.50 -13.70
CA SER A 107 -4.38 24.83 -13.91
C SER A 107 -5.32 25.23 -12.77
N LEU A 108 -6.18 24.31 -12.31
CA LEU A 108 -7.11 24.54 -11.19
C LEU A 108 -6.37 24.78 -9.86
N PHE A 109 -5.38 23.94 -9.55
CA PHE A 109 -4.63 24.03 -8.31
C PHE A 109 -3.75 25.29 -8.29
N TYR A 110 -3.14 25.63 -9.42
CA TYR A 110 -2.35 26.85 -9.58
C TYR A 110 -3.17 28.10 -9.25
N GLU A 111 -4.39 28.23 -9.78
CA GLU A 111 -5.27 29.36 -9.48
C GLU A 111 -5.63 29.46 -7.99
N SER A 112 -5.67 28.32 -7.29
CA SER A 112 -5.95 28.29 -5.84
C SER A 112 -4.73 28.63 -4.98
N LEU A 113 -3.52 28.48 -5.52
CA LEU A 113 -2.27 28.53 -4.75
C LEU A 113 -1.39 29.74 -5.08
N LYS A 114 -1.41 30.26 -6.31
CA LYS A 114 -0.49 31.30 -6.79
C LYS A 114 -0.42 32.53 -5.88
N ASP A 115 -1.56 32.97 -5.35
CA ASP A 115 -1.62 34.15 -4.48
C ASP A 115 -1.21 33.84 -3.03
N ARG A 116 -1.31 32.57 -2.60
CA ARG A 116 -0.92 32.15 -1.25
C ARG A 116 0.60 32.11 -1.08
N ILE A 117 1.34 31.84 -2.16
CA ILE A 117 2.79 31.66 -2.13
C ILE A 117 3.59 32.86 -2.64
N LYS A 118 2.92 33.84 -3.26
CA LYS A 118 3.55 34.90 -4.05
C LYS A 118 4.65 35.68 -3.31
N ASP A 119 4.43 35.95 -2.02
CA ASP A 119 5.30 36.78 -1.19
C ASP A 119 6.02 35.98 -0.09
N LEU A 120 5.97 34.65 -0.15
CA LEU A 120 6.63 33.76 0.82
C LEU A 120 8.05 33.41 0.39
N ASP A 121 8.90 33.09 1.37
CA ASP A 121 10.17 32.46 1.05
C ASP A 121 9.96 31.05 0.46
N LYS A 122 10.98 30.50 -0.20
CA LYS A 122 10.86 29.20 -0.89
C LYS A 122 10.43 28.07 0.04
N LYS A 123 10.94 28.01 1.28
CA LYS A 123 10.64 26.94 2.24
C LYS A 123 9.26 27.15 2.88
N GLU A 124 8.89 28.39 3.16
CA GLU A 124 7.55 28.76 3.61
C GLU A 124 6.50 28.42 2.55
N ALA A 125 6.79 28.62 1.27
CA ALA A 125 5.92 28.22 0.17
C ALA A 125 5.67 26.70 0.13
N LEU A 126 6.68 25.87 0.42
CA LEU A 126 6.53 24.41 0.53
C LEU A 126 5.50 24.04 1.61
N LEU A 127 5.65 24.63 2.80
CA LEU A 127 4.74 24.39 3.94
C LEU A 127 3.34 24.96 3.66
N GLU A 128 3.24 26.12 3.02
CA GLU A 128 1.98 26.78 2.71
C GLU A 128 1.13 25.96 1.74
N VAL A 129 1.74 25.34 0.72
CA VAL A 129 1.03 24.42 -0.17
C VAL A 129 0.49 23.23 0.61
N ASN A 130 1.26 22.66 1.54
CA ASN A 130 0.77 21.55 2.36
C ASN A 130 -0.38 21.97 3.30
N HIS A 131 -0.33 23.19 3.85
CA HIS A 131 -1.44 23.76 4.59
C HIS A 131 -2.70 23.94 3.76
N TRP A 132 -2.57 24.33 2.49
CA TRP A 132 -3.69 24.32 1.56
C TRP A 132 -4.21 22.89 1.36
N CYS A 133 -3.33 21.91 1.10
CA CYS A 133 -3.72 20.52 0.95
C CYS A 133 -4.49 19.98 2.17
N ALA A 134 -4.03 20.27 3.39
CA ALA A 134 -4.70 19.89 4.63
C ALA A 134 -6.09 20.52 4.78
N LYS A 135 -6.30 21.74 4.29
CA LYS A 135 -7.64 22.35 4.24
C LYS A 135 -8.56 21.63 3.27
N GLU A 136 -8.02 21.03 2.21
CA GLU A 136 -8.81 20.45 1.13
C GLU A 136 -9.08 18.95 1.28
N VAL A 137 -8.16 18.20 1.91
CA VAL A 137 -8.15 16.73 1.93
C VAL A 137 -7.68 16.18 3.29
N THR A 138 -8.16 14.98 3.67
CA THR A 138 -7.69 14.21 4.85
C THR A 138 -7.71 12.71 4.58
N TYR A 139 -6.95 11.98 5.40
CA TYR A 139 -6.86 10.54 5.31
C TYR A 139 -8.21 9.84 5.55
N GLN A 140 -8.52 8.85 4.71
CA GLN A 140 -9.53 7.83 4.99
C GLN A 140 -9.16 6.50 4.31
N SER A 141 -9.07 5.43 5.10
CA SER A 141 -8.90 4.07 4.56
C SER A 141 -10.09 3.67 3.68
N THR A 142 -9.79 3.08 2.53
CA THR A 142 -10.74 2.70 1.47
C THR A 142 -10.15 1.58 0.61
N ASP A 143 -10.86 1.14 -0.43
CA ASP A 143 -10.39 0.09 -1.34
C ASP A 143 -9.08 0.42 -2.09
N ALA A 144 -8.50 -0.61 -2.71
CA ALA A 144 -7.18 -0.57 -3.34
C ALA A 144 -7.07 0.33 -4.59
N ARG A 145 -8.17 0.76 -5.21
CA ARG A 145 -8.13 1.64 -6.38
C ARG A 145 -7.53 3.00 -6.03
N THR A 146 -6.77 3.59 -6.96
CA THR A 146 -6.13 4.91 -6.76
C THR A 146 -6.90 5.96 -7.55
N LEU A 147 -7.52 6.92 -6.84
CA LEU A 147 -8.21 8.06 -7.44
C LEU A 147 -7.25 9.05 -8.11
N SER A 148 -7.74 9.79 -9.10
CA SER A 148 -7.05 10.97 -9.64
C SER A 148 -6.87 12.06 -8.58
N ALA A 149 -5.83 12.89 -8.71
CA ALA A 149 -5.63 14.06 -7.84
C ALA A 149 -6.85 14.99 -7.81
N LEU A 150 -7.55 15.11 -8.95
CA LEU A 150 -8.81 15.86 -9.05
C LEU A 150 -9.95 15.18 -8.27
N GLY A 151 -10.09 13.85 -8.36
CA GLY A 151 -11.10 13.11 -7.61
C GLY A 151 -10.90 13.21 -6.09
N VAL A 152 -9.65 13.11 -5.63
CA VAL A 152 -9.27 13.31 -4.23
C VAL A 152 -9.60 14.73 -3.78
N TYR A 153 -9.22 15.74 -4.57
CA TYR A 153 -9.56 17.13 -4.30
C TYR A 153 -11.07 17.34 -4.21
N GLN A 154 -11.87 16.78 -5.12
CA GLN A 154 -13.32 16.99 -5.13
C GLN A 154 -14.00 16.37 -3.90
N ARG A 155 -13.60 15.15 -3.53
CA ARG A 155 -14.19 14.39 -2.42
C ARG A 155 -13.72 14.85 -1.04
N GLY A 156 -12.49 15.36 -0.95
CA GLY A 156 -11.87 15.82 0.30
C GLY A 156 -11.31 14.70 1.18
N ILE A 157 -11.23 13.47 0.67
CA ILE A 157 -10.66 12.30 1.38
C ILE A 157 -9.90 11.39 0.41
N GLY A 158 -8.81 10.80 0.90
CA GLY A 158 -8.00 9.82 0.17
C GLY A 158 -7.14 8.99 1.12
N ARG A 159 -6.56 7.89 0.63
CA ARG A 159 -5.51 7.14 1.35
C ARG A 159 -4.17 7.88 1.25
N CYS A 160 -3.18 7.46 2.04
CA CYS A 160 -1.83 8.07 2.05
C CYS A 160 -1.23 8.23 0.64
N GLY A 161 -1.34 7.22 -0.23
CA GLY A 161 -0.88 7.27 -1.62
C GLY A 161 -1.69 8.22 -2.54
N GLU A 162 -2.95 8.48 -2.20
CA GLU A 162 -3.82 9.42 -2.92
C GLU A 162 -3.59 10.86 -2.45
N GLU A 163 -3.43 11.07 -1.14
CA GLU A 163 -3.09 12.37 -0.54
C GLU A 163 -1.75 12.88 -1.04
N SER A 164 -0.72 12.03 -1.06
CA SER A 164 0.59 12.40 -1.56
C SER A 164 0.60 12.61 -3.08
N THR A 165 -0.21 11.87 -3.86
CA THR A 165 -0.41 12.15 -5.29
C THR A 165 -1.08 13.51 -5.53
N PHE A 166 -2.09 13.84 -4.72
CA PHE A 166 -2.78 15.13 -4.76
C PHE A 166 -1.81 16.28 -4.42
N MET A 167 -1.08 16.16 -3.31
CA MET A 167 -0.13 17.18 -2.87
C MET A 167 1.01 17.38 -3.88
N VAL A 168 1.58 16.32 -4.47
CA VAL A 168 2.58 16.45 -5.54
C VAL A 168 2.01 17.24 -6.72
N ASN A 169 0.77 16.97 -7.14
CA ASN A 169 0.16 17.77 -8.22
C ASN A 169 -0.11 19.22 -7.81
N ALA A 170 -0.44 19.49 -6.55
CA ALA A 170 -0.58 20.84 -6.01
C ALA A 170 0.75 21.61 -6.04
N LEU A 171 1.84 20.98 -5.58
CA LEU A 171 3.19 21.55 -5.60
C LEU A 171 3.67 21.80 -7.05
N ARG A 172 3.54 20.80 -7.92
CA ARG A 172 3.91 20.91 -9.34
C ARG A 172 3.11 21.98 -10.07
N SER A 173 1.86 22.23 -9.65
CA SER A 173 1.02 23.27 -10.25
C SER A 173 1.60 24.67 -10.11
N VAL A 174 2.38 24.93 -9.06
CA VAL A 174 3.04 26.23 -8.81
C VAL A 174 4.54 26.20 -9.08
N GLY A 175 5.02 25.20 -9.80
CA GLY A 175 6.43 25.10 -10.21
C GLY A 175 7.39 24.56 -9.15
N ILE A 176 6.89 24.05 -8.03
CA ILE A 176 7.71 23.40 -7.00
C ILE A 176 8.00 21.96 -7.43
N PRO A 177 9.27 21.57 -7.65
CA PRO A 177 9.59 20.20 -8.02
C PRO A 177 9.33 19.28 -6.84
N SER A 178 8.55 18.24 -7.08
CA SER A 178 8.14 17.32 -6.02
C SER A 178 7.96 15.89 -6.53
N ARG A 179 8.11 14.94 -5.61
CA ARG A 179 7.89 13.51 -5.86
C ARG A 179 7.24 12.86 -4.67
N GLN A 180 6.56 11.76 -4.96
CA GLN A 180 6.06 10.88 -3.94
C GLN A 180 7.12 9.85 -3.58
N VAL A 181 7.21 9.55 -2.29
CA VAL A 181 8.11 8.52 -1.75
C VAL A 181 7.32 7.54 -0.92
N TYR A 182 7.82 6.32 -0.85
CA TYR A 182 7.12 5.17 -0.29
C TYR A 182 8.03 4.32 0.57
N ALA A 183 7.54 3.91 1.73
CA ALA A 183 7.95 2.63 2.30
C ALA A 183 7.02 1.55 1.71
N PRO A 184 7.50 0.70 0.79
CA PRO A 184 6.63 -0.26 0.07
C PRO A 184 5.99 -1.25 1.04
N TYR A 185 6.75 -1.69 2.05
CA TYR A 185 6.30 -2.48 3.18
C TYR A 185 7.20 -2.18 4.38
N TRP A 186 6.61 -2.04 5.56
CA TRP A 186 7.37 -1.94 6.79
C TRP A 186 7.94 -3.32 7.19
N ALA A 187 9.13 -3.31 7.78
CA ALA A 187 9.71 -4.52 8.39
C ALA A 187 9.21 -4.73 9.83
N HIS A 188 8.77 -3.66 10.49
CA HIS A 188 8.44 -3.64 11.91
C HIS A 188 6.94 -3.73 12.22
N CYS A 189 6.06 -3.55 11.22
CA CYS A 189 4.62 -3.71 11.34
C CYS A 189 4.01 -4.09 9.98
N ASP A 190 2.75 -4.51 9.99
CA ASP A 190 2.02 -4.83 8.75
C ASP A 190 1.31 -3.59 8.21
N ASP A 191 2.01 -2.83 7.37
CA ASP A 191 1.42 -1.80 6.50
C ASP A 191 2.47 -1.35 5.47
N ASN A 192 2.10 -0.34 4.68
CA ASN A 192 2.98 0.52 3.91
C ASN A 192 2.71 1.99 4.26
N HIS A 193 3.49 2.92 3.69
CA HIS A 193 3.14 4.33 3.79
C HIS A 193 3.72 5.15 2.65
N ALA A 194 3.08 6.28 2.36
CA ALA A 194 3.45 7.19 1.27
C ALA A 194 3.39 8.64 1.75
N TRP A 195 4.40 9.43 1.39
CA TRP A 195 4.48 10.85 1.70
C TRP A 195 5.18 11.61 0.56
N VAL A 196 5.53 12.89 0.79
CA VAL A 196 6.02 13.79 -0.26
C VAL A 196 7.42 14.30 0.04
N GLU A 197 8.25 14.32 -1.00
CA GLU A 197 9.49 15.07 -1.05
C GLU A 197 9.40 16.26 -2.02
N MET A 198 10.04 17.36 -1.66
CA MET A 198 10.05 18.64 -2.37
C MET A 198 11.49 19.12 -2.54
N TRP A 199 11.83 19.55 -3.74
CA TRP A 199 13.18 20.01 -4.05
C TRP A 199 13.28 21.53 -3.87
N CYS A 200 14.27 21.98 -3.10
CA CYS A 200 14.58 23.39 -2.90
C CYS A 200 16.10 23.58 -2.81
N ASP A 201 16.63 24.43 -3.69
CA ASP A 201 18.04 24.83 -3.73
C ASP A 201 19.03 23.66 -3.66
N GLY A 202 18.79 22.61 -4.47
CA GLY A 202 19.66 21.44 -4.57
C GLY A 202 19.42 20.37 -3.50
N THR A 203 18.50 20.59 -2.55
CA THR A 203 18.20 19.65 -1.46
C THR A 203 16.76 19.14 -1.55
N TRP A 204 16.56 17.85 -1.31
CA TRP A 204 15.22 17.27 -1.10
C TRP A 204 14.81 17.39 0.37
N TYR A 205 13.62 17.91 0.60
CA TYR A 205 12.96 18.00 1.90
C TYR A 205 11.70 17.14 1.92
N PHE A 206 11.31 16.57 3.06
CA PHE A 206 10.09 15.78 3.16
C PHE A 206 9.06 16.35 4.15
N THR A 207 7.81 15.95 3.96
CA THR A 207 6.70 16.19 4.88
C THR A 207 5.58 15.16 4.66
N GLY A 208 4.72 14.97 5.67
CA GLY A 208 3.48 14.22 5.51
C GLY A 208 2.53 14.89 4.52
N ALA A 209 1.78 14.09 3.76
CA ALA A 209 0.89 14.62 2.73
C ALA A 209 -0.43 15.08 3.36
N CYS A 210 -0.84 16.33 3.13
CA CYS A 210 -2.01 16.94 3.79
C CYS A 210 -1.87 17.03 5.32
N GLU A 211 -0.66 16.85 5.85
CA GLU A 211 -0.33 16.80 7.27
C GLU A 211 0.82 17.79 7.59
N PRO A 212 0.62 19.10 7.36
CA PRO A 212 1.66 20.11 7.47
C PRO A 212 2.24 20.13 8.88
N GLN A 213 3.58 20.10 8.92
CA GLN A 213 4.37 20.29 10.11
C GLN A 213 4.90 21.72 10.17
N PRO A 214 5.25 22.25 11.36
CA PRO A 214 5.71 23.63 11.49
C PRO A 214 7.09 23.91 10.84
N ILE A 215 7.83 22.85 10.48
CA ILE A 215 9.12 22.88 9.78
C ILE A 215 9.20 21.72 8.78
N LEU A 216 10.14 21.79 7.85
CA LEU A 216 10.43 20.72 6.88
C LEU A 216 11.19 19.55 7.54
N ASN A 217 11.27 18.40 6.83
CA ASN A 217 11.89 17.16 7.32
C ASN A 217 11.26 16.65 8.62
N GLN A 218 9.94 16.82 8.70
CA GLN A 218 9.11 16.41 9.83
C GLN A 218 7.87 15.70 9.33
N GLY A 219 7.40 14.75 10.13
CA GLY A 219 6.19 13.97 9.89
C GLY A 219 5.98 13.01 11.06
N TRP A 220 4.74 12.59 11.30
CA TRP A 220 4.43 11.66 12.40
C TRP A 220 5.13 10.30 12.24
N PHE A 221 5.50 9.94 11.01
CA PHE A 221 6.16 8.69 10.65
C PHE A 221 7.69 8.71 10.84
N LEU A 222 8.30 9.80 11.34
CA LEU A 222 9.76 9.95 11.36
C LEU A 222 10.48 8.76 12.02
N ASN A 223 10.02 8.37 13.20
CA ASN A 223 10.51 7.22 13.95
C ASN A 223 10.30 5.89 13.18
N ALA A 224 9.08 5.66 12.66
CA ALA A 224 8.77 4.48 11.85
C ALA A 224 9.65 4.38 10.59
N SER A 225 9.84 5.50 9.88
CA SER A 225 10.65 5.58 8.66
C SER A 225 12.13 5.29 8.91
N SER A 226 12.65 5.60 10.11
CA SER A 226 14.01 5.23 10.51
C SER A 226 14.22 3.73 10.66
N ARG A 227 13.11 2.98 10.80
CA ARG A 227 13.08 1.52 10.90
C ARG A 227 12.75 0.83 9.58
N ALA A 228 12.74 1.57 8.48
CA ALA A 228 12.48 1.03 7.15
C ALA A 228 13.68 0.23 6.62
N MET A 229 13.38 -0.80 5.83
CA MET A 229 14.39 -1.51 5.04
C MET A 229 14.50 -0.97 3.61
N MET A 230 13.48 -0.24 3.15
CA MET A 230 13.48 0.47 1.88
C MET A 230 12.55 1.66 1.97
N ILE A 231 12.99 2.78 1.43
CA ILE A 231 12.13 3.89 1.04
C ILE A 231 12.51 4.22 -0.39
N HIS A 232 11.54 4.32 -1.30
CA HIS A 232 11.82 4.53 -2.71
C HIS A 232 10.91 5.58 -3.35
N SER A 233 11.39 6.16 -4.44
CA SER A 233 10.61 7.00 -5.35
C SER A 233 10.51 6.35 -6.72
N ARG A 234 9.51 6.75 -7.51
CA ARG A 234 9.32 6.31 -8.89
C ARG A 234 9.74 7.43 -9.84
N LYS A 235 10.49 7.07 -10.89
CA LYS A 235 10.84 7.95 -12.01
C LYS A 235 10.50 7.25 -13.32
N PHE A 236 9.70 7.89 -14.17
CA PHE A 236 9.23 7.30 -15.43
C PHE A 236 10.16 7.61 -16.61
N ASP A 237 10.95 8.68 -16.50
CA ASP A 237 12.03 8.97 -17.44
C ASP A 237 13.24 8.05 -17.18
N SER A 238 13.95 7.67 -18.25
CA SER A 238 15.02 6.67 -18.27
C SER A 238 16.42 7.24 -18.55
N ALA A 239 16.77 8.36 -17.93
CA ALA A 239 18.15 8.85 -17.97
C ALA A 239 19.11 7.86 -17.26
N GLN A 240 20.29 7.65 -17.85
CA GLN A 240 21.34 6.76 -17.32
C GLN A 240 22.11 7.43 -16.16
N ASP A 241 22.66 6.59 -15.27
CA ASP A 241 23.57 6.95 -14.16
C ASP A 241 22.94 7.62 -12.94
N GLU A 242 21.92 6.97 -12.36
CA GLU A 242 21.38 7.36 -11.05
C GLU A 242 22.14 6.65 -9.92
N ILE A 243 22.80 7.42 -9.04
CA ILE A 243 23.62 6.90 -7.92
C ILE A 243 22.79 6.00 -6.98
N ASN A 244 21.49 6.28 -6.87
CA ASN A 244 20.56 5.59 -5.98
C ASN A 244 19.66 4.57 -6.70
N LEU A 245 20.04 4.11 -7.89
CA LEU A 245 19.26 3.13 -8.65
C LEU A 245 19.11 1.81 -7.89
N ILE A 246 17.87 1.38 -7.64
CA ILE A 246 17.57 0.01 -7.19
C ILE A 246 17.51 -0.91 -8.41
N GLY A 247 16.71 -0.50 -9.40
CA GLY A 247 16.45 -1.28 -10.58
C GLY A 247 15.37 -0.63 -11.43
N LYS A 248 15.01 -1.31 -12.51
CA LYS A 248 13.95 -0.90 -13.43
C LYS A 248 12.82 -1.92 -13.37
N LYS A 249 11.67 -1.50 -12.85
CA LYS A 249 10.43 -2.29 -12.89
C LYS A 249 9.66 -1.88 -14.15
N GLN A 250 9.80 -2.65 -15.21
CA GLN A 250 9.17 -2.39 -16.51
C GLN A 250 9.54 -1.00 -17.06
N THR A 251 8.60 -0.07 -17.27
CA THR A 251 8.93 1.31 -17.70
C THR A 251 9.34 2.25 -16.55
N VAL A 252 9.27 1.82 -15.30
CA VAL A 252 9.50 2.67 -14.13
C VAL A 252 10.88 2.40 -13.51
N THR A 253 11.67 3.45 -13.38
CA THR A 253 12.92 3.44 -12.61
C THR A 253 12.60 3.64 -11.14
N VAL A 254 13.11 2.76 -10.28
CA VAL A 254 12.92 2.82 -8.83
C VAL A 254 14.21 3.30 -8.17
N LEU A 255 14.11 4.41 -7.45
CA LEU A 255 15.25 5.08 -6.80
C LEU A 255 15.18 4.89 -5.29
N ASN A 256 16.30 4.55 -4.67
CA ASN A 256 16.44 4.38 -3.23
C ASN A 256 16.60 5.74 -2.54
N GLU A 257 15.72 5.98 -1.59
CA GLU A 257 15.60 7.24 -0.87
C GLU A 257 15.84 7.07 0.64
N LEU A 258 16.21 5.86 1.08
CA LEU A 258 16.25 5.43 2.47
C LEU A 258 17.26 6.19 3.35
N ASP A 259 18.38 6.62 2.78
CA ASP A 259 19.47 7.29 3.51
C ASP A 259 19.07 8.65 4.11
N ARG A 260 17.99 9.27 3.61
CA ARG A 260 17.36 10.45 4.21
C ARG A 260 16.53 10.16 5.46
N TYR A 261 16.26 8.90 5.78
CA TYR A 261 15.34 8.53 6.86
C TYR A 261 15.97 7.60 7.89
N ALA A 262 16.86 6.70 7.45
CA ALA A 262 17.39 5.61 8.26
C ALA A 262 18.91 5.48 8.14
N VAL A 263 19.52 4.85 9.14
CA VAL A 263 20.90 4.37 9.04
C VAL A 263 20.93 3.19 8.06
N VAL A 264 21.74 3.32 7.01
CA VAL A 264 21.83 2.32 5.93
C VAL A 264 23.17 1.61 5.92
N LYS A 265 23.18 0.39 5.40
CA LYS A 265 24.38 -0.38 5.07
C LYS A 265 24.25 -0.91 3.64
N ARG A 266 25.38 -0.94 2.91
CA ARG A 266 25.47 -1.62 1.61
C ARG A 266 25.70 -3.11 1.85
N ILE A 267 24.88 -3.95 1.24
CA ILE A 267 25.06 -5.41 1.22
C ILE A 267 25.36 -5.89 -0.19
N THR A 268 26.10 -6.99 -0.31
CA THR A 268 26.38 -7.70 -1.56
C THR A 268 25.76 -9.09 -1.52
N VAL A 269 25.00 -9.44 -2.56
CA VAL A 269 24.47 -10.80 -2.76
C VAL A 269 25.24 -11.43 -3.91
N GLU A 270 25.77 -12.63 -3.68
CA GLU A 270 26.42 -13.45 -4.69
C GLU A 270 25.55 -14.68 -5.00
N VAL A 271 25.25 -14.91 -6.27
CA VAL A 271 24.42 -16.02 -6.74
C VAL A 271 25.30 -17.04 -7.45
N ARG A 272 25.24 -18.28 -6.99
CA ARG A 272 26.01 -19.41 -7.55
C ARG A 272 25.10 -20.59 -7.89
N ASP A 273 25.49 -21.38 -8.88
CA ASP A 273 24.86 -22.68 -9.13
C ASP A 273 25.40 -23.78 -8.20
N GLU A 274 24.87 -25.00 -8.29
CA GLU A 274 25.32 -26.17 -7.51
C GLU A 274 26.79 -26.54 -7.74
N ALA A 275 27.38 -26.11 -8.87
CA ALA A 275 28.80 -26.28 -9.18
C ALA A 275 29.65 -25.08 -8.71
N HIS A 276 29.07 -24.20 -7.89
CA HIS A 276 29.66 -22.96 -7.37
C HIS A 276 30.09 -21.95 -8.44
N ARG A 277 29.53 -22.01 -9.65
CA ARG A 277 29.80 -21.05 -10.71
C ARG A 277 28.87 -19.84 -10.57
N PRO A 278 29.35 -18.62 -10.89
CA PRO A 278 28.51 -17.42 -10.82
C PRO A 278 27.36 -17.49 -11.82
N VAL A 279 26.19 -16.99 -11.43
CA VAL A 279 24.99 -16.95 -12.28
C VAL A 279 24.68 -15.50 -12.65
N SER A 280 24.90 -15.15 -13.91
CA SER A 280 24.58 -13.82 -14.45
C SER A 280 23.09 -13.67 -14.73
N ASP A 281 22.59 -12.44 -14.64
CA ASP A 281 21.20 -12.06 -14.95
C ASP A 281 20.14 -12.85 -14.16
N ALA A 282 20.50 -13.32 -12.96
CA ALA A 282 19.56 -13.88 -12.00
C ALA A 282 18.75 -12.75 -11.35
N GLN A 283 17.43 -12.93 -11.26
CA GLN A 283 16.53 -12.01 -10.59
C GLN A 283 16.62 -12.23 -9.08
N VAL A 284 16.93 -11.18 -8.33
CA VAL A 284 17.12 -11.21 -6.88
C VAL A 284 16.09 -10.32 -6.21
N PHE A 285 15.25 -10.92 -5.37
CA PHE A 285 14.25 -10.27 -4.54
C PHE A 285 14.77 -10.12 -3.12
N PHE A 286 14.69 -8.90 -2.60
CA PHE A 286 14.97 -8.59 -1.20
C PHE A 286 13.64 -8.45 -0.49
N GLU A 287 13.35 -9.34 0.45
CA GLU A 287 12.03 -9.50 1.03
C GLU A 287 12.05 -9.28 2.54
N VAL A 288 10.98 -8.62 3.03
CA VAL A 288 10.65 -8.54 4.45
C VAL A 288 9.38 -9.34 4.72
N VAL A 289 9.08 -9.57 5.99
CA VAL A 289 7.81 -10.18 6.38
C VAL A 289 6.79 -9.10 6.72
N ASN A 290 5.70 -9.09 5.98
CA ASN A 290 4.58 -8.17 6.14
C ASN A 290 3.29 -8.89 5.71
N TYR A 291 2.20 -8.70 6.44
CA TYR A 291 0.95 -9.43 6.27
C TYR A 291 1.09 -10.96 6.29
N ALA A 292 1.96 -11.45 7.18
CA ALA A 292 2.38 -12.85 7.25
C ALA A 292 2.83 -13.43 5.89
N GLN A 293 3.46 -12.62 5.04
CA GLN A 293 4.02 -13.00 3.73
C GLN A 293 5.47 -12.54 3.62
N PHE A 294 6.25 -13.20 2.76
CA PHE A 294 7.46 -12.59 2.22
C PHE A 294 7.06 -11.66 1.08
N VAL A 295 7.34 -10.37 1.23
CA VAL A 295 7.01 -9.34 0.25
C VAL A 295 8.27 -8.62 -0.23
N PRO A 296 8.47 -8.46 -1.54
CA PRO A 296 9.66 -7.81 -2.07
C PRO A 296 9.61 -6.30 -1.81
N ILE A 297 10.68 -5.78 -1.22
CA ILE A 297 10.92 -4.33 -1.06
C ILE A 297 11.90 -3.77 -2.10
N ALA A 298 12.67 -4.65 -2.74
CA ALA A 298 13.57 -4.32 -3.84
C ALA A 298 13.77 -5.53 -4.75
N GLU A 299 14.04 -5.25 -6.03
CA GLU A 299 14.33 -6.25 -7.05
C GLU A 299 15.54 -5.79 -7.87
N THR A 300 16.50 -6.68 -8.04
CA THR A 300 17.74 -6.41 -8.80
C THR A 300 18.10 -7.60 -9.69
N ARG A 301 19.11 -7.43 -10.56
CA ARG A 301 19.67 -8.51 -11.39
C ARG A 301 21.16 -8.63 -11.17
N THR A 302 21.68 -9.86 -11.19
CA THR A 302 23.12 -10.10 -11.04
C THR A 302 23.91 -9.71 -12.28
N ASP A 303 25.12 -9.21 -12.07
CA ASP A 303 26.10 -8.94 -13.12
C ASP A 303 26.75 -10.23 -13.65
N ASN A 304 27.75 -10.08 -14.53
CA ASN A 304 28.49 -11.21 -15.11
C ASN A 304 29.32 -12.00 -14.09
N GLU A 305 29.59 -11.45 -12.90
CA GLU A 305 30.23 -12.17 -11.80
C GLU A 305 29.21 -12.83 -10.86
N GLY A 306 27.92 -12.77 -11.19
CA GLY A 306 26.85 -13.31 -10.37
C GLY A 306 26.57 -12.49 -9.12
N LYS A 307 26.90 -11.19 -9.12
CA LYS A 307 26.74 -10.33 -7.95
C LYS A 307 25.71 -9.22 -8.17
N THR A 308 25.06 -8.81 -7.09
CA THR A 308 24.24 -7.60 -7.02
C THR A 308 24.42 -6.93 -5.66
N GLN A 309 24.07 -5.65 -5.58
CA GLN A 309 24.21 -4.86 -4.36
C GLN A 309 22.94 -4.09 -4.04
N LEU A 310 22.69 -3.88 -2.75
CA LEU A 310 21.59 -3.04 -2.28
C LEU A 310 22.04 -2.21 -1.07
N PHE A 311 21.57 -0.97 -0.98
CA PHE A 311 21.61 -0.19 0.24
C PHE A 311 20.29 -0.36 1.00
N THR A 312 20.37 -0.78 2.27
CA THR A 312 19.17 -1.12 3.05
C THR A 312 19.36 -0.82 4.53
N GLY A 313 18.28 -0.88 5.29
CA GLY A 313 18.25 -0.63 6.73
C GLY A 313 18.91 -1.74 7.54
N LEU A 314 19.16 -1.48 8.83
CA LEU A 314 19.83 -2.42 9.74
C LEU A 314 18.87 -3.47 10.34
N GLY A 315 18.26 -4.28 9.49
CA GLY A 315 17.36 -5.38 9.88
C GLY A 315 17.67 -6.69 9.15
N SER A 316 16.75 -7.65 9.23
CA SER A 316 16.86 -8.92 8.51
C SER A 316 16.14 -8.89 7.16
N LEU A 317 16.69 -9.58 6.17
CA LEU A 317 16.06 -9.80 4.86
C LEU A 317 16.06 -11.29 4.51
N ARG A 318 15.01 -11.74 3.83
CA ARG A 318 15.08 -12.94 2.98
C ARG A 318 15.56 -12.50 1.60
N ILE A 319 16.54 -13.20 1.07
CA ILE A 319 17.03 -13.06 -0.29
C ILE A 319 16.48 -14.24 -1.08
N TYR A 320 15.59 -13.98 -2.02
CA TYR A 320 15.00 -15.00 -2.89
C TYR A 320 15.47 -14.80 -4.33
N VAL A 321 15.91 -15.85 -5.00
CA VAL A 321 16.52 -15.77 -6.32
C VAL A 321 15.81 -16.67 -7.30
N VAL A 322 15.52 -16.13 -8.48
CA VAL A 322 14.94 -16.86 -9.62
C VAL A 322 15.86 -16.66 -10.83
N SER A 323 16.23 -17.76 -11.50
CA SER A 323 17.03 -17.72 -12.74
C SER A 323 16.53 -18.74 -13.75
N GLY A 324 16.76 -18.47 -15.03
CA GLY A 324 16.35 -19.33 -16.15
C GLY A 324 15.00 -18.91 -16.76
N GLU A 325 14.87 -19.10 -18.08
CA GLU A 325 13.63 -18.81 -18.82
C GLU A 325 12.69 -20.02 -18.87
N HIS A 326 13.22 -21.23 -19.13
CA HIS A 326 12.43 -22.46 -19.28
C HIS A 326 12.47 -23.35 -18.03
N GLU A 327 13.66 -23.65 -17.52
CA GLU A 327 13.85 -24.39 -16.26
C GLU A 327 14.24 -23.40 -15.18
N LYS A 328 13.27 -23.08 -14.31
CA LYS A 328 13.46 -22.13 -13.21
C LYS A 328 14.34 -22.76 -12.13
N ARG A 329 15.49 -22.12 -11.91
CA ARG A 329 16.38 -22.40 -10.79
C ARG A 329 16.11 -21.41 -9.68
N LEU A 330 15.91 -21.93 -8.48
CA LEU A 330 15.50 -21.15 -7.31
C LEU A 330 16.50 -21.31 -6.19
N GLY A 331 16.62 -20.29 -5.36
CA GLY A 331 17.41 -20.36 -4.13
C GLY A 331 16.97 -19.29 -3.15
N GLU A 332 17.21 -19.53 -1.87
CA GLU A 332 16.95 -18.56 -0.84
C GLU A 332 18.07 -18.52 0.19
N ALA A 333 18.24 -17.37 0.82
CA ALA A 333 19.07 -17.20 2.01
C ALA A 333 18.49 -16.11 2.90
N TYR A 334 19.00 -16.02 4.12
CA TYR A 334 18.63 -14.99 5.09
C TYR A 334 19.88 -14.22 5.49
N ILE A 335 19.77 -12.90 5.58
CA ILE A 335 20.88 -12.03 6.00
C ILE A 335 20.41 -11.13 7.14
N ASP A 336 21.24 -10.98 8.17
CA ASP A 336 21.07 -9.99 9.23
C ASP A 336 22.03 -8.81 8.99
N VAL A 337 21.51 -7.75 8.37
CA VAL A 337 22.30 -6.59 7.92
C VAL A 337 22.95 -5.85 9.09
N ARG A 338 22.52 -6.08 10.33
CA ARG A 338 23.19 -5.53 11.53
C ARG A 338 24.60 -6.09 11.66
N ARG A 339 24.79 -7.36 11.32
CA ARG A 339 26.02 -8.15 11.56
C ARG A 339 26.77 -8.48 10.28
N GLU A 340 26.07 -8.58 9.17
CA GLU A 340 26.58 -9.08 7.90
C GLU A 340 26.50 -8.01 6.79
N GLU A 341 27.38 -8.12 5.80
CA GLU A 341 27.40 -7.27 4.60
C GLU A 341 27.45 -8.07 3.29
N HIS A 342 27.52 -9.40 3.40
CA HIS A 342 27.65 -10.31 2.27
C HIS A 342 26.82 -11.58 2.52
N CYS A 343 26.10 -12.04 1.49
CA CYS A 343 25.36 -13.29 1.51
C CYS A 343 25.51 -14.03 0.16
N THR A 344 25.68 -15.35 0.22
CA THR A 344 25.74 -16.20 -0.98
C THR A 344 24.47 -17.04 -1.07
N VAL A 345 23.79 -16.99 -2.22
CA VAL A 345 22.64 -17.84 -2.54
C VAL A 345 23.06 -18.88 -3.55
N VAL A 346 22.84 -20.16 -3.23
CA VAL A 346 23.02 -21.26 -4.18
C VAL A 346 21.66 -21.59 -4.79
N ILE A 347 21.56 -21.56 -6.11
CA ILE A 347 20.32 -21.90 -6.83
C ILE A 347 20.40 -23.32 -7.40
N SER A 348 19.26 -24.02 -7.39
CA SER A 348 19.09 -25.35 -7.95
C SER A 348 17.74 -25.49 -8.65
N ASP A 349 17.58 -26.52 -9.48
CA ASP A 349 16.30 -26.82 -10.10
C ASP A 349 15.28 -27.20 -9.03
N LYS A 350 14.12 -26.54 -9.01
CA LYS A 350 13.05 -26.94 -8.09
C LYS A 350 12.48 -28.28 -8.57
N LYS A 351 12.94 -29.38 -7.97
CA LYS A 351 12.27 -30.67 -8.14
C LYS A 351 10.98 -30.60 -7.36
N ARG A 352 9.82 -30.69 -8.05
CA ARG A 352 8.57 -31.09 -7.38
C ARG A 352 8.89 -32.33 -6.58
N SER A 353 8.42 -32.37 -5.34
CA SER A 353 8.62 -33.50 -4.44
C SER A 353 8.05 -34.73 -5.13
N SER A 354 8.87 -35.49 -5.85
CA SER A 354 8.44 -36.74 -6.49
C SER A 354 7.93 -37.59 -5.34
N GLY A 355 6.63 -37.93 -5.36
CA GLY A 355 5.84 -38.44 -4.22
C GLY A 355 6.32 -39.74 -3.56
N VAL A 356 7.57 -39.76 -3.09
CA VAL A 356 8.31 -40.88 -2.51
C VAL A 356 9.19 -40.44 -1.33
N GLU A 357 9.44 -39.14 -1.11
CA GLU A 357 10.03 -38.66 0.15
C GLU A 357 8.96 -38.41 1.20
N ASP A 358 8.77 -39.43 2.04
CA ASP A 358 8.14 -39.43 3.36
C ASP A 358 7.07 -38.36 3.62
N SER A 359 5.89 -38.54 3.01
CA SER A 359 4.67 -37.74 3.24
C SER A 359 4.17 -37.76 4.69
N SER A 360 4.95 -38.30 5.64
CA SER A 360 4.68 -38.33 7.07
C SER A 360 5.39 -37.22 7.86
N LYS A 361 6.29 -36.43 7.25
CA LYS A 361 6.97 -35.32 7.94
C LYS A 361 6.58 -33.98 7.32
N ASN A 362 5.60 -33.31 7.95
CA ASN A 362 5.37 -31.89 7.72
C ASN A 362 6.55 -31.09 8.31
N ILE A 363 7.61 -30.86 7.51
CA ILE A 363 8.80 -30.13 7.96
C ILE A 363 8.55 -28.63 7.85
N TRP A 364 8.25 -28.01 8.98
CA TRP A 364 8.23 -26.55 9.13
C TRP A 364 9.64 -26.01 9.32
N VAL A 365 10.01 -24.97 8.59
CA VAL A 365 11.30 -24.27 8.72
C VAL A 365 11.09 -22.95 9.44
N SER A 366 11.78 -22.74 10.56
CA SER A 366 11.63 -21.54 11.37
C SER A 366 12.72 -20.51 11.08
N HIS A 367 12.34 -19.24 10.96
CA HIS A 367 13.27 -18.12 10.80
C HIS A 367 12.86 -16.92 11.66
N ASP A 368 13.88 -16.24 12.20
CA ASP A 368 13.74 -15.08 13.08
C ASP A 368 14.22 -13.87 12.30
N LEU A 369 13.33 -12.90 12.09
CA LEU A 369 13.65 -11.70 11.33
C LEU A 369 13.57 -10.50 12.26
N SER A 370 14.68 -9.81 12.38
CA SER A 370 14.75 -8.63 13.23
C SER A 370 14.40 -7.37 12.47
N ALA A 371 13.54 -6.55 13.06
CA ALA A 371 13.31 -5.20 12.58
C ALA A 371 14.49 -4.28 12.94
N PRO A 372 14.77 -3.23 12.14
CA PRO A 372 15.71 -2.21 12.56
C PRO A 372 15.25 -1.48 13.82
N ARG A 373 16.22 -1.00 14.58
CA ARG A 373 16.00 -0.11 15.73
C ARG A 373 15.61 1.28 15.25
N ASP A 374 14.89 1.99 16.09
CA ASP A 374 14.49 3.37 15.86
C ASP A 374 15.69 4.31 16.03
N MET A 375 16.10 4.96 14.93
CA MET A 375 17.27 5.84 14.87
C MET A 375 17.02 6.99 13.89
N PRO A 376 16.14 7.96 14.23
CA PRO A 376 15.77 9.02 13.31
C PRO A 376 16.98 9.91 13.01
N VAL A 377 17.23 10.14 11.73
CA VAL A 377 18.36 10.97 11.27
C VAL A 377 18.08 12.48 11.36
N HIS A 378 16.81 12.86 11.49
CA HIS A 378 16.38 14.24 11.73
C HIS A 378 15.87 14.39 13.17
N THR A 379 16.39 15.38 13.89
CA THR A 379 16.08 15.59 15.32
C THR A 379 15.69 17.03 15.65
N GLU A 380 15.55 17.89 14.64
CA GLU A 380 15.15 19.29 14.82
C GLU A 380 13.73 19.39 15.39
N VAL A 381 13.56 20.09 16.51
CA VAL A 381 12.25 20.30 17.14
C VAL A 381 11.76 21.71 16.84
N PRO A 382 10.52 21.91 16.35
CA PRO A 382 9.97 23.24 16.11
C PRO A 382 9.73 24.01 17.42
N SER A 383 9.72 25.35 17.34
CA SER A 383 9.40 26.17 18.51
C SER A 383 7.94 25.99 18.96
N ILE A 384 7.68 26.17 20.25
CA ILE A 384 6.33 26.07 20.83
C ILE A 384 5.34 27.03 20.15
N GLU A 385 5.81 28.23 19.77
CA GLU A 385 5.01 29.21 19.05
C GLU A 385 4.58 28.70 17.67
N ARG A 386 5.52 28.18 16.88
CA ARG A 386 5.21 27.59 15.56
C ARG A 386 4.27 26.39 15.66
N ILE A 387 4.43 25.55 16.70
CA ILE A 387 3.49 24.44 16.96
C ILE A 387 2.08 24.98 17.20
N ARG A 388 1.93 26.00 18.08
CA ARG A 388 0.63 26.59 18.38
C ARG A 388 -0.02 27.24 17.16
N GLU A 389 0.74 27.97 16.36
CA GLU A 389 0.26 28.56 15.11
C GLU A 389 -0.21 27.48 14.13
N ASN A 390 0.55 26.40 13.99
CA ASN A 390 0.20 25.25 13.16
C ASN A 390 -1.12 24.60 13.62
N ASP A 391 -1.27 24.35 14.93
CA ASP A 391 -2.47 23.76 15.53
C ASP A 391 -3.73 24.60 15.27
N ILE A 392 -3.63 25.94 15.40
CA ILE A 392 -4.74 26.85 15.13
C ILE A 392 -5.16 26.74 13.65
N ARG A 393 -4.19 26.75 12.73
CA ARG A 393 -4.45 26.63 11.29
C ARG A 393 -5.09 25.28 10.95
N LEU A 394 -4.59 24.19 11.52
CA LEU A 394 -5.11 22.84 11.30
C LEU A 394 -6.54 22.68 11.84
N THR A 395 -6.83 23.24 13.00
CA THR A 395 -8.18 23.22 13.59
C THR A 395 -9.19 23.94 12.68
N HIS A 396 -8.80 25.09 12.11
CA HIS A 396 -9.63 25.82 11.16
C HIS A 396 -9.78 25.06 9.82
N ALA A 397 -8.68 24.51 9.30
CA ALA A 397 -8.66 23.70 8.09
C ALA A 397 -9.60 22.48 8.20
N ALA A 398 -9.58 21.77 9.34
CA ALA A 398 -10.42 20.61 9.59
C ALA A 398 -11.92 20.93 9.49
N LYS A 399 -12.36 22.09 10.00
CA LYS A 399 -13.77 22.53 9.91
C LYS A 399 -14.22 22.72 8.46
N LEU A 400 -13.44 23.47 7.67
CA LEU A 400 -13.75 23.74 6.26
C LEU A 400 -13.76 22.46 5.42
N ARG A 401 -12.79 21.58 5.68
CA ARG A 401 -12.69 20.27 5.04
C ARG A 401 -13.89 19.38 5.35
N GLN A 402 -14.33 19.34 6.61
CA GLN A 402 -15.49 18.53 7.01
C GLN A 402 -16.76 19.01 6.29
N GLU A 403 -16.97 20.32 6.17
CA GLU A 403 -18.09 20.89 5.42
C GLU A 403 -18.04 20.54 3.92
N LYS A 404 -16.84 20.45 3.35
CA LYS A 404 -16.64 20.04 1.96
C LYS A 404 -16.99 18.56 1.76
N ILE A 405 -16.47 17.68 2.63
CA ILE A 405 -16.76 16.24 2.62
C ILE A 405 -18.27 16.00 2.72
N ASN A 406 -18.94 16.66 3.67
CA ASN A 406 -20.38 16.48 3.90
C ASN A 406 -21.25 16.97 2.73
N ARG A 407 -20.75 17.90 1.91
CA ARG A 407 -21.47 18.45 0.74
C ARG A 407 -21.17 17.71 -0.55
N PHE A 408 -20.18 16.81 -0.57
CA PHE A 408 -19.79 16.13 -1.77
C PHE A 408 -20.89 15.18 -2.26
N SER A 409 -21.26 15.32 -3.53
CA SER A 409 -22.12 14.40 -4.26
C SER A 409 -21.62 14.34 -5.70
N ASN A 410 -21.64 13.16 -6.31
CA ASN A 410 -21.30 12.98 -7.72
C ASN A 410 -22.53 13.29 -8.59
N PRO A 411 -22.55 14.40 -9.37
CA PRO A 411 -23.73 14.77 -10.16
C PRO A 411 -24.09 13.74 -11.24
N ASP A 412 -23.09 13.06 -11.80
CA ASP A 412 -23.30 12.05 -12.84
C ASP A 412 -24.00 10.80 -12.28
N ARG A 413 -23.67 10.42 -11.03
CA ARG A 413 -24.35 9.37 -10.29
C ARG A 413 -25.83 9.73 -10.04
N GLU A 414 -26.12 10.92 -9.52
CA GLU A 414 -27.51 11.34 -9.25
C GLU A 414 -28.34 11.43 -10.54
N THR A 415 -27.73 11.95 -11.60
CA THR A 415 -28.38 12.06 -12.90
C THR A 415 -28.61 10.68 -13.51
N PHE A 416 -27.69 9.73 -13.34
CA PHE A 416 -27.89 8.34 -13.77
C PHE A 416 -29.05 7.67 -13.02
N LEU A 417 -29.14 7.83 -11.70
CA LEU A 417 -30.22 7.27 -10.88
C LEU A 417 -31.61 7.78 -11.28
N SER A 418 -31.70 9.07 -11.62
CA SER A 418 -32.96 9.74 -11.94
C SER A 418 -33.35 9.71 -13.42
N ALA A 419 -32.53 9.12 -14.29
CA ALA A 419 -32.69 9.23 -15.74
C ALA A 419 -33.94 8.56 -16.32
N ASP A 420 -34.32 7.37 -15.84
CA ASP A 420 -35.49 6.64 -16.35
C ASP A 420 -36.17 5.78 -15.25
N PRO A 421 -37.43 6.10 -14.87
CA PRO A 421 -38.19 5.34 -13.88
C PRO A 421 -38.37 3.85 -14.21
N LYS A 422 -38.37 3.46 -15.50
CA LYS A 422 -38.57 2.06 -15.90
C LYS A 422 -37.38 1.16 -15.58
N THR A 423 -36.19 1.73 -15.54
CA THR A 423 -34.93 1.02 -15.25
C THR A 423 -34.37 1.35 -13.87
N LYS A 424 -35.19 1.96 -12.99
CA LYS A 424 -34.77 2.42 -11.66
C LYS A 424 -34.14 1.31 -10.82
N ASP A 425 -34.78 0.15 -10.75
CA ASP A 425 -34.28 -1.01 -10.00
C ASP A 425 -32.92 -1.49 -10.51
N GLN A 426 -32.73 -1.58 -11.84
CA GLN A 426 -31.45 -1.97 -12.43
C GLN A 426 -30.36 -0.92 -12.21
N ARG A 427 -30.71 0.37 -12.25
CA ARG A 427 -29.77 1.47 -11.96
C ARG A 427 -29.30 1.44 -10.51
N GLU A 428 -30.22 1.25 -9.55
CA GLU A 428 -29.90 1.13 -8.13
C GLU A 428 -29.02 -0.10 -7.86
N LYS A 429 -29.38 -1.26 -8.42
CA LYS A 429 -28.58 -2.50 -8.31
C LYS A 429 -27.19 -2.38 -8.95
N MET A 430 -27.10 -1.75 -10.12
CA MET A 430 -25.81 -1.52 -10.80
C MET A 430 -24.88 -0.65 -9.97
N LEU A 431 -25.39 0.41 -9.33
CA LEU A 431 -24.60 1.21 -8.39
C LEU A 431 -24.26 0.45 -7.11
N GLY A 432 -25.15 -0.44 -6.64
CA GLY A 432 -24.90 -1.32 -5.49
C GLY A 432 -23.72 -2.28 -5.71
N CYS A 433 -23.40 -2.63 -6.96
CA CYS A 433 -22.22 -3.42 -7.31
C CYS A 433 -20.90 -2.62 -7.34
N LEU A 434 -20.96 -1.28 -7.25
CA LEU A 434 -19.81 -0.40 -7.35
C LEU A 434 -19.34 0.07 -5.98
N THR A 435 -18.01 0.17 -5.82
CA THR A 435 -17.41 0.65 -4.57
C THR A 435 -17.77 2.10 -4.30
N ILE A 436 -17.54 2.58 -3.08
CA ILE A 436 -17.72 3.98 -2.72
C ILE A 436 -16.86 4.89 -3.62
N LYS A 437 -15.63 4.46 -3.95
CA LYS A 437 -14.75 5.20 -4.86
C LYS A 437 -15.32 5.26 -6.26
N ASP A 438 -15.83 4.15 -6.78
CA ASP A 438 -16.45 4.10 -8.10
C ASP A 438 -17.67 5.01 -8.19
N GLN A 439 -18.51 5.02 -7.16
CA GLN A 439 -19.67 5.92 -7.10
C GLN A 439 -19.26 7.40 -7.00
N ALA A 440 -18.08 7.69 -6.44
CA ALA A 440 -17.57 9.06 -6.28
C ALA A 440 -17.10 9.68 -7.60
N ASP A 441 -16.60 8.90 -8.56
CA ASP A 441 -16.05 9.41 -9.82
C ASP A 441 -16.62 8.76 -11.09
N CYS A 442 -17.63 7.89 -10.99
CA CYS A 442 -18.29 7.31 -12.15
C CYS A 442 -18.92 8.40 -13.03
N SER A 443 -18.87 8.18 -14.34
CA SER A 443 -19.56 9.04 -15.29
C SER A 443 -20.89 8.43 -15.73
N ARG A 444 -21.89 9.29 -15.94
CA ARG A 444 -23.21 8.86 -16.42
C ARG A 444 -23.07 8.13 -17.76
N LYS A 445 -22.24 8.67 -18.67
CA LYS A 445 -22.00 8.09 -19.99
C LYS A 445 -21.57 6.63 -19.92
N VAL A 446 -20.62 6.31 -19.02
CA VAL A 446 -20.14 4.94 -18.83
C VAL A 446 -21.26 4.06 -18.28
N LEU A 447 -21.95 4.51 -17.23
CA LEU A 447 -23.02 3.71 -16.63
C LEU A 447 -24.17 3.43 -17.62
N GLU A 448 -24.58 4.42 -18.41
CA GLU A 448 -25.64 4.26 -19.42
C GLU A 448 -25.25 3.28 -20.53
N GLU A 449 -24.02 3.34 -21.06
CA GLU A 449 -23.59 2.38 -22.08
C GLU A 449 -23.62 0.95 -21.52
N HIS A 450 -23.10 0.77 -20.31
CA HIS A 450 -23.04 -0.56 -19.71
C HIS A 450 -24.42 -1.13 -19.44
N LEU A 451 -25.33 -0.32 -18.91
CA LEU A 451 -26.71 -0.70 -18.69
C LEU A 451 -27.39 -1.03 -20.02
N GLN A 452 -27.33 -0.14 -21.00
CA GLN A 452 -28.00 -0.30 -22.29
C GLN A 452 -27.64 -1.62 -22.99
N TYR A 453 -26.35 -1.93 -23.09
CA TYR A 453 -25.89 -3.14 -23.78
C TYR A 453 -26.20 -4.41 -22.97
N ALA A 454 -26.04 -4.37 -21.65
CA ALA A 454 -26.28 -5.54 -20.81
C ALA A 454 -27.77 -5.92 -20.75
N LEU A 455 -28.68 -4.94 -20.70
CA LEU A 455 -30.13 -5.20 -20.61
C LEU A 455 -30.69 -6.00 -21.80
N SER A 456 -30.01 -6.00 -22.95
CA SER A 456 -30.39 -6.86 -24.08
C SER A 456 -30.34 -8.37 -23.77
N TYR A 457 -29.63 -8.76 -22.70
CA TYR A 457 -29.51 -10.14 -22.23
C TYR A 457 -30.37 -10.45 -20.99
N GLN A 458 -31.13 -9.49 -20.46
CA GLN A 458 -31.84 -9.65 -19.19
C GLN A 458 -32.80 -10.86 -19.18
N GLU A 459 -33.53 -11.09 -20.28
CA GLU A 459 -34.45 -12.22 -20.42
C GLU A 459 -33.73 -13.58 -20.30
N SER A 460 -32.47 -13.67 -20.75
CA SER A 460 -31.66 -14.89 -20.64
C SER A 460 -31.23 -15.20 -19.20
N TRP A 461 -31.39 -14.25 -18.28
CA TRP A 461 -30.92 -14.33 -16.90
C TRP A 461 -32.05 -14.17 -15.86
N GLU A 462 -33.32 -14.31 -16.25
CA GLU A 462 -34.46 -14.14 -15.33
C GLU A 462 -34.35 -14.99 -14.05
N GLN A 463 -33.85 -16.21 -14.18
CA GLN A 463 -33.70 -17.16 -13.06
C GLN A 463 -32.49 -16.85 -12.16
N ASN A 464 -31.54 -16.03 -12.63
CA ASN A 464 -30.26 -15.73 -11.97
C ASN A 464 -29.96 -14.22 -11.99
N SER A 465 -30.95 -13.40 -11.64
CA SER A 465 -30.88 -11.93 -11.74
C SER A 465 -29.73 -11.31 -10.95
N GLU A 466 -29.35 -11.89 -9.81
CA GLU A 466 -28.21 -11.41 -9.01
C GLU A 466 -26.87 -11.63 -9.72
N ILE A 467 -26.66 -12.83 -10.30
CA ILE A 467 -25.46 -13.12 -11.10
C ILE A 467 -25.38 -12.19 -12.31
N PHE A 468 -26.52 -11.91 -12.95
CA PHE A 468 -26.57 -10.96 -14.06
C PHE A 468 -26.15 -9.56 -13.65
N MET A 469 -26.67 -9.02 -12.54
CA MET A 469 -26.29 -7.69 -12.08
C MET A 469 -24.80 -7.63 -11.70
N SER A 470 -24.31 -8.60 -10.93
CA SER A 470 -22.95 -8.61 -10.39
C SER A 470 -21.87 -8.93 -11.43
N TYR A 471 -22.19 -9.75 -12.43
CA TYR A 471 -21.19 -10.34 -13.34
C TYR A 471 -21.48 -10.19 -14.82
N VAL A 472 -22.61 -9.59 -15.21
CA VAL A 472 -22.87 -9.18 -16.61
C VAL A 472 -23.01 -7.67 -16.70
N VAL A 473 -23.86 -7.03 -15.88
CA VAL A 473 -24.12 -5.57 -15.94
C VAL A 473 -22.94 -4.78 -15.38
N ASN A 474 -22.39 -5.21 -14.24
CA ASN A 474 -21.33 -4.53 -13.51
C ASN A 474 -20.17 -4.09 -14.44
N PRO A 475 -19.88 -2.78 -14.53
CA PRO A 475 -18.83 -2.25 -15.40
C PRO A 475 -17.43 -2.52 -14.85
N ARG A 476 -17.32 -2.77 -13.54
CA ARG A 476 -16.09 -3.01 -12.79
C ARG A 476 -15.65 -4.46 -12.94
N VAL A 477 -14.41 -4.67 -13.39
CA VAL A 477 -13.77 -5.99 -13.44
C VAL A 477 -12.71 -6.10 -12.34
N GLU A 478 -11.79 -5.14 -12.28
CA GLU A 478 -10.68 -5.09 -11.33
C GLU A 478 -10.42 -3.62 -10.90
N ASN A 479 -9.18 -3.14 -10.79
CA ASN A 479 -8.89 -1.76 -10.34
C ASN A 479 -8.79 -0.72 -11.48
N GLU A 480 -9.29 -1.01 -12.68
CA GLU A 480 -9.18 -0.14 -13.85
C GLU A 480 -9.91 1.20 -13.72
N VAL A 481 -9.65 2.15 -14.61
CA VAL A 481 -10.53 3.31 -14.76
C VAL A 481 -11.79 2.88 -15.51
N LEU A 482 -12.97 3.16 -14.94
CA LEU A 482 -14.24 2.82 -15.61
C LEU A 482 -14.37 3.64 -16.91
N THR A 483 -14.50 2.92 -18.02
CA THR A 483 -14.61 3.50 -19.36
C THR A 483 -15.70 2.79 -20.16
N THR A 484 -16.17 3.42 -21.22
CA THR A 484 -17.05 2.79 -22.20
C THR A 484 -16.24 1.77 -23.02
N TRP A 485 -16.70 0.53 -23.10
CA TRP A 485 -16.07 -0.51 -23.92
C TRP A 485 -17.03 -1.44 -24.64
N ARG A 486 -18.32 -1.50 -24.27
CA ARG A 486 -19.25 -2.49 -24.83
C ARG A 486 -19.55 -2.24 -26.29
N LYS A 487 -19.70 -0.97 -26.66
CA LYS A 487 -19.94 -0.58 -28.05
C LYS A 487 -18.78 -1.00 -28.95
N GLU A 488 -17.57 -0.59 -28.57
CA GLU A 488 -16.36 -0.85 -29.36
C GLU A 488 -16.07 -2.36 -29.48
N ILE A 489 -16.27 -3.13 -28.40
CA ILE A 489 -16.19 -4.60 -28.44
C ILE A 489 -17.26 -5.16 -29.37
N SER A 490 -18.53 -4.77 -29.23
CA SER A 490 -19.62 -5.31 -30.05
C SER A 490 -19.45 -5.02 -31.54
N GLU A 491 -18.91 -3.87 -31.90
CA GLU A 491 -18.64 -3.47 -33.29
C GLU A 491 -17.41 -4.16 -33.89
N LYS A 492 -16.49 -4.68 -33.06
CA LYS A 492 -15.28 -5.36 -33.54
C LYS A 492 -15.56 -6.72 -34.15
N PHE A 493 -16.48 -7.47 -33.57
CA PHE A 493 -16.69 -8.89 -33.88
C PHE A 493 -17.93 -9.09 -34.76
N SER A 494 -17.87 -10.05 -35.67
CA SER A 494 -19.02 -10.50 -36.46
C SER A 494 -20.02 -11.28 -35.61
N ASP A 495 -21.27 -11.39 -36.07
CA ASP A 495 -22.29 -12.17 -35.35
C ASP A 495 -21.92 -13.66 -35.22
N THR A 496 -21.14 -14.19 -36.16
CA THR A 496 -20.61 -15.56 -36.10
C THR A 496 -19.59 -15.71 -34.98
N GLU A 497 -18.65 -14.78 -34.85
CA GLU A 497 -17.66 -14.76 -33.76
C GLU A 497 -18.35 -14.57 -32.41
N LYS A 498 -19.32 -13.65 -32.30
CA LYS A 498 -20.11 -13.43 -31.08
C LYS A 498 -20.75 -14.73 -30.59
N LYS A 499 -21.45 -15.46 -31.48
CA LYS A 499 -22.05 -16.76 -31.15
C LYS A 499 -21.01 -17.81 -30.80
N CYS A 500 -19.86 -17.79 -31.46
CA CYS A 500 -18.75 -18.69 -31.16
C CYS A 500 -18.25 -18.49 -29.73
N PHE A 501 -18.01 -17.25 -29.32
CA PHE A 501 -17.59 -16.91 -27.96
C PHE A 501 -18.65 -17.20 -26.91
N GLN A 502 -19.94 -17.02 -27.22
CA GLN A 502 -21.03 -17.38 -26.32
C GLN A 502 -21.10 -18.89 -26.05
N ASN A 503 -20.86 -19.71 -27.08
CA ASN A 503 -20.89 -21.17 -26.95
C ASN A 503 -19.62 -21.73 -26.33
N ASP A 504 -18.49 -21.06 -26.54
CA ASP A 504 -17.16 -21.51 -26.14
C ASP A 504 -16.31 -20.31 -25.67
N PRO A 505 -16.47 -19.87 -24.41
CA PRO A 505 -15.79 -18.68 -23.89
C PRO A 505 -14.26 -18.80 -23.89
N GLU A 506 -13.69 -20.01 -23.90
CA GLU A 506 -12.24 -20.22 -23.97
C GLU A 506 -11.63 -19.59 -25.23
N LYS A 507 -12.39 -19.54 -26.33
CA LYS A 507 -11.98 -18.89 -27.59
C LYS A 507 -11.80 -17.38 -27.49
N ILE A 508 -12.40 -16.73 -26.48
CA ILE A 508 -12.13 -15.32 -26.22
C ILE A 508 -10.67 -15.16 -25.82
N TRP A 509 -10.17 -16.04 -24.94
CA TRP A 509 -8.78 -15.99 -24.49
C TRP A 509 -7.81 -16.34 -25.62
N GLU A 510 -8.10 -17.37 -26.42
CA GLU A 510 -7.33 -17.71 -27.62
C GLU A 510 -7.19 -16.50 -28.56
N TRP A 511 -8.31 -15.81 -28.83
CA TRP A 511 -8.29 -14.60 -29.66
C TRP A 511 -7.44 -13.49 -29.04
N ILE A 512 -7.52 -13.27 -27.72
CA ILE A 512 -6.73 -12.24 -27.03
C ILE A 512 -5.24 -12.56 -27.14
N ASP A 513 -4.84 -13.81 -26.89
CA ASP A 513 -3.44 -14.23 -26.94
C ASP A 513 -2.84 -14.09 -28.35
N GLU A 514 -3.63 -14.41 -29.38
CA GLU A 514 -3.22 -14.27 -30.79
C GLU A 514 -3.14 -12.81 -31.27
N ASN A 515 -3.99 -11.92 -30.76
CA ASN A 515 -4.18 -10.58 -31.33
C ASN A 515 -3.62 -9.42 -30.49
N ILE A 516 -3.31 -9.67 -29.22
CA ILE A 516 -2.82 -8.66 -28.28
C ILE A 516 -1.44 -9.11 -27.79
N SER A 517 -0.38 -8.41 -28.20
CA SER A 517 0.97 -8.70 -27.71
C SER A 517 1.17 -8.20 -26.28
N SER A 518 2.27 -8.62 -25.64
CA SER A 518 2.73 -8.01 -24.38
C SER A 518 4.15 -7.49 -24.57
N ASP A 519 4.42 -6.29 -24.05
CA ASP A 519 5.76 -5.69 -24.01
C ASP A 519 6.07 -5.17 -22.60
N PRO A 520 6.68 -6.02 -21.74
CA PRO A 520 7.02 -5.65 -20.38
C PRO A 520 7.95 -4.44 -20.26
N LYS A 521 8.67 -4.04 -21.31
CA LYS A 521 9.56 -2.86 -21.25
C LYS A 521 8.80 -1.53 -21.38
N ARG A 522 7.56 -1.58 -21.89
CA ARG A 522 6.71 -0.41 -22.17
C ARG A 522 5.41 -0.41 -21.37
N GLU A 523 5.10 -1.55 -20.77
CA GLU A 523 3.98 -1.72 -19.85
C GLU A 523 4.37 -1.29 -18.43
N TYR A 524 3.35 -1.11 -17.60
CA TYR A 524 3.51 -1.01 -16.16
C TYR A 524 2.34 -1.79 -15.56
N ASP A 525 2.59 -2.97 -14.99
CA ASP A 525 1.57 -3.96 -14.59
C ASP A 525 0.62 -3.43 -13.53
N ASN A 526 1.07 -2.44 -12.76
CA ASN A 526 0.22 -1.79 -11.77
C ASN A 526 -0.86 -0.92 -12.44
N LEU A 527 -0.70 -0.56 -13.72
CA LEU A 527 -1.70 0.12 -14.54
C LEU A 527 -2.44 -0.87 -15.43
N ILE A 528 -3.78 -0.77 -15.43
CA ILE A 528 -4.61 -1.52 -16.36
C ILE A 528 -4.82 -0.70 -17.62
N THR A 529 -4.45 -1.28 -18.77
CA THR A 529 -4.90 -0.78 -20.07
C THR A 529 -6.36 -1.15 -20.21
N VAL A 530 -7.25 -0.17 -20.36
CA VAL A 530 -8.70 -0.43 -20.36
C VAL A 530 -9.10 -1.26 -21.60
N PRO A 531 -10.19 -2.06 -21.56
CA PRO A 531 -10.51 -3.02 -22.62
C PRO A 531 -10.49 -2.44 -24.04
N ALA A 532 -11.11 -1.28 -24.23
CA ALA A 532 -11.13 -0.58 -25.51
C ALA A 532 -9.71 -0.15 -25.96
N ALA A 533 -8.87 0.29 -25.03
CA ALA A 533 -7.49 0.66 -25.32
C ALA A 533 -6.63 -0.55 -25.72
N CYS A 534 -6.80 -1.70 -25.05
CA CYS A 534 -6.11 -2.95 -25.44
C CYS A 534 -6.35 -3.28 -26.92
N MET A 535 -7.59 -3.17 -27.38
CA MET A 535 -7.96 -3.48 -28.77
C MET A 535 -7.40 -2.48 -29.78
N ARG A 536 -7.30 -1.19 -29.43
CA ARG A 536 -6.72 -0.16 -30.29
C ARG A 536 -5.21 -0.25 -30.37
N LEU A 537 -4.55 -0.49 -29.24
CA LEU A 537 -3.10 -0.57 -29.13
C LEU A 537 -2.55 -1.91 -29.62
N GLN A 538 -3.36 -2.98 -29.54
CA GLN A 538 -2.95 -4.37 -29.79
C GLN A 538 -1.77 -4.82 -28.91
N THR A 539 -1.55 -4.14 -27.78
CA THR A 539 -0.57 -4.52 -26.76
C THR A 539 -1.16 -4.28 -25.38
N ALA A 540 -0.94 -5.21 -24.46
CA ALA A 540 -1.42 -5.13 -23.09
C ALA A 540 -0.67 -6.12 -22.18
N SER A 541 -0.51 -5.77 -20.90
CA SER A 541 0.00 -6.68 -19.88
C SER A 541 -0.94 -7.86 -19.68
N THR A 542 -0.44 -8.97 -19.14
CA THR A 542 -1.25 -10.16 -18.81
C THR A 542 -2.45 -9.81 -17.95
N ARG A 543 -2.27 -8.97 -16.93
CA ARG A 543 -3.36 -8.45 -16.08
C ARG A 543 -4.43 -7.71 -16.90
N SER A 544 -4.01 -6.81 -17.79
CA SER A 544 -4.93 -6.07 -18.67
C SER A 544 -5.65 -6.98 -19.68
N LYS A 545 -5.00 -8.04 -20.17
CA LYS A 545 -5.62 -9.07 -21.03
C LYS A 545 -6.70 -9.85 -20.30
N LYS A 546 -6.48 -10.21 -19.03
CA LYS A 546 -7.51 -10.86 -18.19
C LYS A 546 -8.74 -9.95 -18.00
N VAL A 547 -8.53 -8.65 -17.78
CA VAL A 547 -9.63 -7.67 -17.72
C VAL A 547 -10.37 -7.57 -19.06
N LEU A 548 -9.64 -7.56 -20.19
CA LEU A 548 -10.24 -7.58 -21.52
C LEU A 548 -11.08 -8.85 -21.76
N PHE A 549 -10.63 -10.02 -21.33
CA PHE A 549 -11.42 -11.26 -21.41
C PHE A 549 -12.79 -11.11 -20.75
N VAL A 550 -12.81 -10.65 -19.50
CA VAL A 550 -14.07 -10.44 -18.77
C VAL A 550 -14.96 -9.41 -19.48
N ALA A 551 -14.37 -8.32 -19.97
CA ALA A 551 -15.12 -7.30 -20.71
C ALA A 551 -15.75 -7.85 -22.00
N ILE A 552 -15.03 -8.66 -22.77
CA ILE A 552 -15.56 -9.30 -23.98
C ILE A 552 -16.68 -10.28 -23.62
N ALA A 553 -16.46 -11.16 -22.66
CA ALA A 553 -17.46 -12.12 -22.20
C ALA A 553 -18.75 -11.43 -21.74
N ARG A 554 -18.63 -10.39 -20.89
CA ARG A 554 -19.76 -9.59 -20.41
C ARG A 554 -20.47 -8.81 -21.51
N THR A 555 -19.74 -8.35 -22.54
CA THR A 555 -20.35 -7.70 -23.71
C THR A 555 -21.30 -8.64 -24.43
N PHE A 556 -21.00 -9.94 -24.46
CA PHE A 556 -21.80 -10.96 -25.13
C PHE A 556 -22.77 -11.70 -24.20
N GLY A 557 -23.08 -11.13 -23.04
CA GLY A 557 -24.11 -11.62 -22.13
C GLY A 557 -23.67 -12.80 -21.24
N LEU A 558 -22.37 -13.12 -21.21
CA LEU A 558 -21.82 -14.15 -20.33
C LEU A 558 -21.45 -13.54 -18.98
N ALA A 559 -21.89 -14.16 -17.89
CA ALA A 559 -21.40 -13.79 -16.56
C ALA A 559 -19.95 -14.25 -16.42
N ALA A 560 -19.05 -13.31 -16.20
CA ALA A 560 -17.62 -13.57 -16.10
C ALA A 560 -16.97 -12.70 -15.01
N ARG A 561 -15.86 -13.17 -14.44
CA ARG A 561 -15.11 -12.48 -13.40
C ARG A 561 -13.64 -12.88 -13.41
N LEU A 562 -12.83 -12.13 -12.67
CA LEU A 562 -11.59 -12.64 -12.12
C LEU A 562 -11.90 -13.25 -10.76
N ASN A 563 -11.39 -14.45 -10.49
CA ASN A 563 -11.59 -15.13 -9.22
C ASN A 563 -10.97 -14.28 -8.09
N PRO A 564 -11.72 -13.87 -7.06
CA PRO A 564 -11.22 -12.96 -6.03
C PRO A 564 -10.01 -13.46 -5.23
N ALA A 565 -9.77 -14.77 -5.19
CA ALA A 565 -8.68 -15.39 -4.45
C ALA A 565 -7.41 -15.62 -5.28
N THR A 566 -7.55 -15.76 -6.61
CA THR A 566 -6.48 -16.26 -7.49
C THR A 566 -6.27 -15.44 -8.77
N ASP A 567 -7.15 -14.48 -9.06
CA ASP A 567 -7.23 -13.73 -10.32
C ASP A 567 -7.34 -14.62 -11.58
N ALA A 568 -7.78 -15.88 -11.42
CA ALA A 568 -8.09 -16.76 -12.53
C ALA A 568 -9.29 -16.21 -13.31
N MET A 569 -9.25 -16.29 -14.64
CA MET A 569 -10.39 -15.92 -15.46
C MET A 569 -11.47 -16.97 -15.34
N GLU A 570 -12.69 -16.57 -14.96
CA GLU A 570 -13.81 -17.47 -14.77
C GLU A 570 -15.05 -17.00 -15.52
N TYR A 571 -15.87 -17.96 -15.96
CA TYR A 571 -17.19 -17.71 -16.55
C TYR A 571 -18.25 -18.63 -15.94
N TRP A 572 -19.50 -18.19 -15.95
CA TRP A 572 -20.62 -18.93 -15.37
C TRP A 572 -21.10 -20.03 -16.32
N ARG A 573 -21.15 -21.27 -15.82
CA ARG A 573 -21.65 -22.44 -16.55
C ARG A 573 -22.17 -23.47 -15.55
N GLU A 574 -23.36 -24.03 -15.81
CA GLU A 574 -23.95 -25.08 -14.96
C GLU A 574 -24.02 -24.68 -13.46
N ASP A 575 -24.55 -23.49 -13.19
CA ASP A 575 -24.74 -22.92 -11.85
C ASP A 575 -23.48 -22.73 -10.99
N ARG A 576 -22.32 -22.58 -11.64
CA ARG A 576 -21.06 -22.24 -10.99
C ARG A 576 -20.12 -21.46 -11.90
N PHE A 577 -19.15 -20.78 -11.30
CA PHE A 577 -18.00 -20.27 -12.04
C PHE A 577 -17.02 -21.40 -12.36
N VAL A 578 -16.58 -21.46 -13.61
CA VAL A 578 -15.55 -22.39 -14.08
C VAL A 578 -14.38 -21.60 -14.67
N PRO A 579 -13.13 -22.04 -14.44
CA PRO A 579 -11.95 -21.36 -14.96
C PRO A 579 -11.83 -21.55 -16.49
N VAL A 580 -11.26 -20.54 -17.15
CA VAL A 580 -10.95 -20.56 -18.58
C VAL A 580 -9.75 -21.47 -18.86
N LEU A 581 -8.73 -21.42 -18.00
CA LEU A 581 -7.51 -22.18 -18.16
C LEU A 581 -7.58 -23.48 -17.35
N LYS A 582 -7.11 -24.58 -17.93
CA LYS A 582 -7.11 -25.90 -17.29
C LYS A 582 -6.25 -25.98 -16.03
N GLU A 583 -5.21 -25.17 -15.95
CA GLU A 583 -4.29 -25.07 -14.81
C GLU A 583 -4.88 -24.34 -13.60
N ASP A 584 -6.00 -23.63 -13.79
CA ASP A 584 -6.72 -22.94 -12.71
C ASP A 584 -7.91 -23.76 -12.18
N VAL A 585 -8.09 -24.99 -12.64
CA VAL A 585 -9.11 -25.91 -12.12
C VAL A 585 -8.79 -26.29 -10.68
N CYS A 586 -9.62 -25.83 -9.75
CA CYS A 586 -9.52 -26.13 -8.32
C CYS A 586 -10.10 -27.51 -7.97
N ASP A 587 -9.40 -28.59 -8.33
CA ASP A 587 -9.80 -29.98 -8.02
C ASP A 587 -9.09 -30.61 -6.81
N CYS A 588 -8.14 -29.89 -6.19
CA CYS A 588 -7.48 -30.30 -4.95
C CYS A 588 -8.22 -29.76 -3.72
N ILE A 589 -8.13 -30.47 -2.59
CA ILE A 589 -8.68 -30.02 -1.31
C ILE A 589 -7.56 -29.90 -0.29
N LEU A 590 -7.38 -28.72 0.27
CA LEU A 590 -6.53 -28.47 1.42
C LEU A 590 -7.38 -28.23 2.66
N THR A 591 -7.13 -28.96 3.74
CA THR A 591 -7.71 -28.70 5.05
C THR A 591 -6.62 -28.21 6.00
N LEU A 592 -6.72 -26.96 6.43
CA LEU A 592 -5.90 -26.42 7.51
C LEU A 592 -6.57 -26.73 8.85
N CYS A 593 -5.78 -27.11 9.85
CA CYS A 593 -6.27 -27.41 11.19
C CYS A 593 -5.62 -26.50 12.21
N SER A 594 -6.44 -25.99 13.12
CA SER A 594 -6.05 -25.17 14.27
C SER A 594 -6.12 -25.99 15.53
N ASP A 595 -5.21 -25.72 16.47
CA ASP A 595 -5.42 -26.10 17.87
C ASP A 595 -6.52 -25.20 18.48
N PRO A 596 -7.25 -25.67 19.53
CA PRO A 596 -8.39 -24.94 20.09
C PRO A 596 -8.06 -23.56 20.68
N ASP A 597 -6.82 -23.39 21.16
CA ASP A 597 -6.35 -22.15 21.80
C ASP A 597 -5.74 -21.15 20.80
N ASP A 598 -5.56 -21.57 19.54
CA ASP A 598 -4.99 -20.72 18.49
C ASP A 598 -6.07 -19.94 17.75
N SER A 599 -5.83 -18.64 17.56
CA SER A 599 -6.65 -17.78 16.69
C SER A 599 -5.89 -17.47 15.41
N TRP A 600 -6.43 -17.85 14.26
CA TRP A 600 -5.80 -17.66 12.94
C TRP A 600 -6.49 -16.57 12.15
N ILE A 601 -5.80 -15.46 11.94
CA ILE A 601 -6.30 -14.31 11.19
C ILE A 601 -5.45 -14.15 9.93
N TYR A 602 -6.09 -14.32 8.76
CA TYR A 602 -5.43 -14.20 7.47
C TYR A 602 -4.79 -12.82 7.33
N HIS A 603 -3.57 -12.76 6.77
CA HIS A 603 -2.73 -11.56 6.68
C HIS A 603 -2.25 -10.97 8.01
N GLN A 604 -2.56 -11.53 9.18
CA GLN A 604 -1.97 -11.07 10.44
C GLN A 604 -0.97 -12.08 10.97
N ASN A 605 -1.38 -13.34 11.11
CA ASN A 605 -0.51 -14.39 11.65
C ASN A 605 -0.35 -15.61 10.75
N TRP A 606 -1.07 -15.67 9.63
CA TRP A 606 -0.79 -16.64 8.57
C TRP A 606 -1.19 -16.15 7.17
N SER A 607 -0.54 -16.72 6.15
CA SER A 607 -0.94 -16.59 4.75
C SER A 607 -0.58 -17.84 3.95
N ILE A 608 -1.13 -17.93 2.74
CA ILE A 608 -0.76 -18.96 1.75
C ILE A 608 -0.50 -18.32 0.39
N SER A 609 0.51 -18.83 -0.31
CA SER A 609 0.88 -18.40 -1.66
C SER A 609 1.03 -19.60 -2.59
N ARG A 610 0.78 -19.38 -3.88
CA ARG A 610 0.96 -20.36 -4.97
C ARG A 610 2.15 -19.94 -5.83
N GLU A 611 3.00 -20.88 -6.16
CA GLU A 611 4.12 -20.66 -7.07
C GLU A 611 3.65 -20.61 -8.53
N GLN A 612 4.07 -19.57 -9.25
CA GLN A 612 3.91 -19.39 -10.69
C GLN A 612 5.22 -18.79 -11.25
N ASP A 613 5.79 -19.42 -12.28
CA ASP A 613 7.03 -18.99 -12.95
C ASP A 613 8.25 -18.75 -12.03
N GLY A 614 8.33 -19.50 -10.93
CA GLY A 614 9.37 -19.42 -9.91
C GLY A 614 9.05 -18.44 -8.77
N ILE A 615 7.94 -17.71 -8.84
CA ILE A 615 7.57 -16.65 -7.89
C ILE A 615 6.32 -17.08 -7.11
N PHE A 616 6.31 -16.85 -5.81
CA PHE A 616 5.14 -17.13 -4.96
C PHE A 616 4.20 -15.93 -4.92
N TYR A 617 2.98 -16.12 -5.43
CA TYR A 617 1.91 -15.12 -5.39
C TYR A 617 0.94 -15.45 -4.26
N SER A 618 0.70 -14.49 -3.38
CA SER A 618 -0.24 -14.67 -2.27
C SER A 618 -1.67 -14.88 -2.78
N LEU A 619 -2.38 -15.81 -2.16
CA LEU A 619 -3.81 -15.96 -2.39
C LEU A 619 -4.57 -14.96 -1.52
N ASN A 620 -5.76 -14.53 -1.94
CA ASN A 620 -6.65 -13.76 -1.08
C ASN A 620 -7.74 -14.65 -0.49
N LEU A 621 -7.61 -14.96 0.80
CA LEU A 621 -8.54 -15.80 1.55
C LEU A 621 -9.27 -15.03 2.66
N SER A 622 -9.27 -13.70 2.60
CA SER A 622 -9.88 -12.86 3.65
C SER A 622 -11.37 -13.15 3.91
N ASP A 623 -12.10 -13.61 2.90
CA ASP A 623 -13.53 -13.97 3.02
C ASP A 623 -13.77 -15.42 3.48
N HIS A 624 -12.71 -16.18 3.79
CA HIS A 624 -12.84 -17.57 4.21
C HIS A 624 -12.89 -17.69 5.73
N GLU A 625 -13.85 -18.49 6.21
CA GLU A 625 -14.08 -18.68 7.64
C GLU A 625 -13.57 -20.04 8.14
N TRP A 626 -12.98 -20.03 9.32
CA TRP A 626 -12.68 -21.23 10.09
C TRP A 626 -13.96 -21.80 10.70
N LYS A 627 -14.20 -23.11 10.54
CA LYS A 627 -15.34 -23.83 11.10
C LYS A 627 -14.83 -25.00 11.93
N GLU A 628 -15.19 -25.03 13.21
CA GLU A 628 -14.80 -26.11 14.13
C GLU A 628 -13.28 -26.37 14.13
N GLY A 629 -12.47 -25.30 14.12
CA GLY A 629 -11.00 -25.40 14.09
C GLY A 629 -10.41 -25.85 12.74
N GLN A 630 -11.20 -25.85 11.66
CA GLN A 630 -10.73 -26.22 10.33
C GLN A 630 -11.06 -25.17 9.29
N LEU A 631 -10.15 -24.98 8.34
CA LEU A 631 -10.39 -24.21 7.13
C LEU A 631 -10.16 -25.10 5.92
N ARG A 632 -11.23 -25.28 5.12
CA ARG A 632 -11.20 -26.13 3.92
C ARG A 632 -11.18 -25.28 2.66
N LEU A 633 -10.18 -25.50 1.83
CA LEU A 633 -9.91 -24.74 0.61
C LEU A 633 -9.94 -25.66 -0.61
N ASN A 634 -10.58 -25.19 -1.69
CA ASN A 634 -10.47 -25.83 -3.00
C ASN A 634 -9.38 -25.10 -3.79
N LEU A 635 -8.29 -25.79 -4.12
CA LEU A 635 -7.10 -25.23 -4.73
C LEU A 635 -6.78 -25.95 -6.03
N ALA A 636 -6.09 -25.26 -6.95
CA ALA A 636 -5.60 -25.86 -8.18
C ALA A 636 -4.33 -26.69 -7.94
N VAL A 637 -3.96 -27.53 -8.90
CA VAL A 637 -2.69 -28.24 -8.89
C VAL A 637 -1.54 -27.23 -8.87
N GLY A 638 -0.55 -27.42 -7.99
CA GLY A 638 0.54 -26.46 -7.84
C GLY A 638 1.41 -26.70 -6.63
N THR A 639 2.46 -25.88 -6.54
CA THR A 639 3.31 -25.78 -5.37
C THR A 639 2.87 -24.58 -4.54
N TYR A 640 2.75 -24.78 -3.23
CA TYR A 640 2.22 -23.81 -2.29
C TYR A 640 3.18 -23.57 -1.14
N GLN A 641 3.11 -22.38 -0.55
CA GLN A 641 3.85 -22.02 0.64
C GLN A 641 2.88 -21.39 1.66
N ILE A 642 2.84 -21.96 2.86
CA ILE A 642 2.22 -21.35 4.03
C ILE A 642 3.30 -20.67 4.86
N LEU A 643 3.02 -19.46 5.31
CA LEU A 643 3.84 -18.76 6.29
C LEU A 643 2.98 -18.46 7.51
N THR A 644 3.43 -18.86 8.70
CA THR A 644 2.89 -18.37 9.98
C THR A 644 3.87 -17.37 10.57
N ALA A 645 3.35 -16.32 11.20
CA ALA A 645 4.12 -15.20 11.70
C ALA A 645 3.60 -14.76 13.07
N ALA A 646 4.49 -14.65 14.05
CA ALA A 646 4.23 -14.02 15.34
C ALA A 646 5.09 -12.76 15.45
N ARG A 647 4.46 -11.59 15.29
CA ARG A 647 5.13 -10.29 15.37
C ARG A 647 5.27 -9.87 16.84
N LEU A 648 6.48 -9.48 17.22
CA LEU A 648 6.84 -9.07 18.57
C LEU A 648 6.63 -7.56 18.74
N PRO A 649 6.44 -7.04 19.97
CA PRO A 649 6.31 -5.61 20.23
C PRO A 649 7.46 -4.76 19.66
N ASN A 650 8.69 -5.28 19.67
CA ASN A 650 9.85 -4.61 19.08
C ASN A 650 9.86 -4.65 17.54
N GLY A 651 8.80 -5.12 16.89
CA GLY A 651 8.61 -5.20 15.44
C GLY A 651 9.29 -6.40 14.76
N SER A 652 10.18 -7.12 15.44
CA SER A 652 10.75 -8.37 14.92
C SER A 652 9.66 -9.42 14.77
N VAL A 653 9.90 -10.42 13.92
CA VAL A 653 8.89 -11.43 13.62
C VAL A 653 9.48 -12.83 13.62
N LEU A 654 8.75 -13.71 14.28
CA LEU A 654 9.05 -15.12 14.39
C LEU A 654 8.22 -15.86 13.36
N THR A 655 8.86 -16.53 12.40
CA THR A 655 8.14 -17.18 11.30
C THR A 655 8.31 -18.69 11.29
N ASN A 656 7.30 -19.40 10.79
CA ASN A 656 7.43 -20.77 10.30
C ASN A 656 6.95 -20.83 8.85
N LYS A 657 7.79 -21.37 7.96
CA LYS A 657 7.47 -21.62 6.56
C LYS A 657 7.19 -23.10 6.33
N PHE A 658 6.16 -23.42 5.55
CA PHE A 658 5.86 -24.76 5.08
C PHE A 658 5.57 -24.77 3.59
N GLU A 659 6.41 -25.43 2.80
CA GLU A 659 6.20 -25.62 1.37
C GLU A 659 5.66 -27.02 1.08
N PHE A 660 4.71 -27.12 0.14
CA PHE A 660 4.11 -28.39 -0.23
C PHE A 660 3.54 -28.37 -1.65
N ASP A 661 3.46 -29.55 -2.25
CA ASP A 661 2.79 -29.76 -3.53
C ASP A 661 1.36 -30.29 -3.34
N LEU A 662 0.48 -29.91 -4.27
CA LEU A 662 -0.84 -30.51 -4.48
C LEU A 662 -0.94 -31.10 -5.89
N ASP A 663 -1.16 -32.41 -5.95
CA ASP A 663 -1.46 -33.14 -7.18
C ASP A 663 -2.97 -33.21 -7.46
N ARG A 664 -3.32 -33.54 -8.71
CA ARG A 664 -4.71 -33.58 -9.18
C ARG A 664 -5.59 -34.45 -8.28
N ASN A 665 -6.74 -33.92 -7.86
CA ASN A 665 -7.69 -34.56 -6.95
C ASN A 665 -7.13 -34.91 -5.55
N GLN A 666 -5.95 -34.43 -5.17
CA GLN A 666 -5.36 -34.73 -3.88
C GLN A 666 -6.13 -34.03 -2.75
N LYS A 667 -6.26 -34.73 -1.62
CA LYS A 667 -6.71 -34.15 -0.36
C LYS A 667 -5.54 -34.13 0.61
N LYS A 668 -5.24 -32.96 1.19
CA LYS A 668 -4.13 -32.80 2.13
C LYS A 668 -4.62 -32.09 3.38
N GLN A 669 -4.13 -32.53 4.53
CA GLN A 669 -4.45 -31.93 5.82
C GLN A 669 -3.15 -31.41 6.45
N ILE A 670 -3.15 -30.15 6.87
CA ILE A 670 -1.97 -29.49 7.45
C ILE A 670 -2.40 -28.84 8.78
N PRO A 671 -1.87 -29.30 9.93
CA PRO A 671 -1.99 -28.55 11.17
C PRO A 671 -1.10 -27.31 11.09
N LEU A 672 -1.67 -26.14 11.33
CA LEU A 672 -0.90 -24.90 11.44
C LEU A 672 -0.09 -24.92 12.73
N LYS A 673 1.04 -24.19 12.72
CA LYS A 673 1.96 -24.11 13.85
C LYS A 673 2.23 -22.66 14.18
N MET A 674 1.78 -22.21 15.35
CA MET A 674 2.14 -20.91 15.90
C MET A 674 3.42 -21.02 16.73
N ARG A 675 4.24 -19.96 16.71
CA ARG A 675 5.47 -19.90 17.51
C ARG A 675 5.25 -19.02 18.73
N GLN A 676 5.57 -19.56 19.90
CA GLN A 676 5.59 -18.80 21.15
C GLN A 676 6.92 -18.04 21.29
N ALA A 677 6.84 -16.80 21.74
CA ALA A 677 8.01 -15.94 21.95
C ALA A 677 8.46 -15.96 23.42
N ASN A 678 9.75 -15.80 23.68
CA ASN A 678 10.23 -15.63 25.04
C ASN A 678 10.03 -14.18 25.49
N LEU A 679 9.86 -13.97 26.79
CA LEU A 679 9.62 -12.63 27.35
C LEU A 679 10.73 -11.63 27.00
N ALA A 680 12.00 -12.07 27.03
CA ALA A 680 13.14 -11.22 26.67
C ALA A 680 13.09 -10.72 25.22
N ASP A 681 12.47 -11.48 24.32
CA ASP A 681 12.33 -11.12 22.90
C ASP A 681 11.22 -10.06 22.69
N MET A 682 10.36 -9.85 23.69
CA MET A 682 9.22 -8.91 23.63
C MET A 682 9.56 -7.52 24.16
N LEU A 683 10.69 -7.36 24.85
CA LEU A 683 11.07 -6.09 25.48
C LEU A 683 11.38 -5.01 24.44
N LEU A 684 10.96 -3.78 24.74
CA LEU A 684 11.23 -2.56 24.00
C LEU A 684 12.50 -1.87 24.53
N ASP A 685 13.06 -1.00 23.70
CA ASP A 685 14.22 -0.13 23.98
C ASP A 685 13.89 1.23 23.35
N ILE A 686 12.95 1.95 23.98
CA ILE A 686 12.30 3.15 23.39
C ILE A 686 12.14 4.25 24.45
N ASP A 687 12.77 5.40 24.20
CA ASP A 687 12.50 6.62 24.98
C ASP A 687 11.11 7.19 24.66
N MET A 688 10.28 7.36 25.69
CA MET A 688 9.00 8.05 25.66
C MET A 688 9.23 9.57 25.56
N PRO A 689 8.48 10.28 24.69
CA PRO A 689 8.44 11.74 24.78
C PRO A 689 7.87 12.16 26.13
N ASP A 690 8.34 13.29 26.64
CA ASP A 690 7.73 13.85 27.86
C ASP A 690 6.27 14.22 27.57
N PHE A 691 5.43 13.94 28.54
CA PHE A 691 3.99 14.19 28.48
C PHE A 691 3.56 14.87 29.78
N PHE A 692 2.37 15.46 29.79
CA PHE A 692 1.89 16.16 30.97
C PHE A 692 0.48 15.70 31.32
N VAL A 693 0.28 15.43 32.61
CA VAL A 693 -1.00 15.04 33.21
C VAL A 693 -1.30 15.95 34.40
N GLU A 694 -2.53 15.96 34.87
CA GLU A 694 -2.94 16.68 36.09
C GLU A 694 -3.01 15.70 37.27
N ASP A 695 -2.59 16.13 38.45
CA ASP A 695 -2.76 15.34 39.68
C ASP A 695 -4.14 15.55 40.33
N GLN A 696 -4.33 15.00 41.54
CA GLN A 696 -5.59 15.14 42.29
C GLN A 696 -5.92 16.57 42.70
N ASP A 697 -4.91 17.43 42.81
CA ASP A 697 -5.03 18.85 43.17
C ASP A 697 -5.20 19.74 41.92
N GLY A 698 -5.09 19.17 40.72
CA GLY A 698 -5.18 19.88 39.44
C GLY A 698 -3.85 20.53 39.01
N GLU A 699 -2.75 20.19 39.67
CA GLU A 699 -1.42 20.66 39.29
C GLU A 699 -0.89 19.84 38.12
N LYS A 700 -0.27 20.54 37.16
CA LYS A 700 0.27 19.91 35.95
C LYS A 700 1.64 19.28 36.24
N ILE A 701 1.74 17.96 36.11
CA ILE A 701 2.95 17.17 36.36
C ILE A 701 3.47 16.57 35.04
N SER A 702 4.79 16.55 34.85
CA SER A 702 5.42 15.89 33.70
C SER A 702 5.63 14.39 33.93
N GLY A 703 5.47 13.58 32.89
CA GLY A 703 5.76 12.15 32.91
C GLY A 703 7.21 11.85 33.29
N SER A 704 8.13 12.74 32.91
CA SER A 704 9.53 12.69 33.34
C SER A 704 9.75 12.78 34.84
N LYS A 705 8.89 13.50 35.56
CA LYS A 705 8.94 13.58 37.03
C LYS A 705 8.27 12.36 37.67
N ILE A 706 7.22 11.83 37.03
CA ILE A 706 6.47 10.68 37.53
C ILE A 706 7.30 9.39 37.40
N SER A 707 8.03 9.22 36.30
CA SER A 707 8.87 8.04 36.01
C SER A 707 10.29 8.11 36.57
N ASP A 708 10.61 9.09 37.43
CA ASP A 708 11.97 9.31 37.90
C ASP A 708 12.35 8.32 39.01
N GLY A 709 13.35 7.46 38.75
CA GLY A 709 14.03 6.66 39.78
C GLY A 709 13.49 5.26 40.06
N HIS A 710 12.38 4.81 39.47
CA HIS A 710 11.83 3.46 39.64
C HIS A 710 11.14 2.93 38.39
N LYS A 711 10.84 1.62 38.37
CA LYS A 711 9.94 1.04 37.37
C LYS A 711 8.49 1.39 37.66
N TYR A 712 7.75 1.80 36.64
CA TYR A 712 6.34 2.11 36.75
C TYR A 712 5.51 1.44 35.67
N ILE A 713 4.27 1.09 36.02
CA ILE A 713 3.23 0.67 35.08
C ILE A 713 2.22 1.82 34.95
N PHE A 714 2.13 2.40 33.76
CA PHE A 714 1.15 3.41 33.42
C PHE A 714 -0.07 2.75 32.79
N PHE A 715 -1.26 3.15 33.23
CA PHE A 715 -2.54 2.70 32.70
C PHE A 715 -3.40 3.90 32.29
N TRP A 716 -3.59 4.12 30.99
CA TRP A 716 -4.66 5.01 30.50
C TRP A 716 -5.95 4.20 30.39
N LEU A 717 -6.93 4.51 31.24
CA LEU A 717 -8.15 3.71 31.42
C LEU A 717 -9.39 4.46 30.93
N GLU A 718 -10.34 3.72 30.30
CA GLU A 718 -11.58 4.29 29.75
C GLU A 718 -12.83 3.95 30.59
N GLY A 719 -12.67 3.75 31.90
CA GLY A 719 -13.79 3.48 32.80
C GLY A 719 -14.44 2.10 32.54
N ASN A 720 -15.73 2.10 32.22
CA ASN A 720 -16.55 0.86 32.10
C ASN A 720 -16.41 0.13 30.76
N ARG A 721 -15.45 0.49 29.90
CA ARG A 721 -15.24 -0.27 28.67
C ARG A 721 -14.68 -1.65 28.98
N GLU A 722 -15.21 -2.66 28.29
CA GLU A 722 -14.91 -4.07 28.54
C GLU A 722 -13.40 -4.40 28.60
N PRO A 723 -12.52 -3.88 27.72
CA PRO A 723 -11.08 -4.12 27.83
C PRO A 723 -10.45 -3.59 29.12
N THR A 724 -10.92 -2.44 29.61
CA THR A 724 -10.49 -1.87 30.90
C THR A 724 -11.00 -2.72 32.06
N VAL A 725 -12.25 -3.18 32.01
CA VAL A 725 -12.83 -4.03 33.06
C VAL A 725 -12.04 -5.33 33.19
N HIS A 726 -11.65 -5.96 32.08
CA HIS A 726 -10.91 -7.21 32.13
C HIS A 726 -9.54 -7.11 32.77
N ILE A 727 -8.73 -6.11 32.41
CA ILE A 727 -7.41 -5.92 33.04
C ILE A 727 -7.55 -5.61 34.54
N LEU A 728 -8.56 -4.84 34.94
CA LEU A 728 -8.81 -4.54 36.35
C LEU A 728 -9.20 -5.79 37.13
N ASN A 729 -9.99 -6.70 36.52
CA ASN A 729 -10.33 -7.98 37.13
C ASN A 729 -9.11 -8.89 37.28
N GLU A 730 -8.24 -9.00 36.27
CA GLU A 730 -7.00 -9.79 36.38
C GLU A 730 -6.05 -9.24 37.48
N ILE A 731 -6.01 -7.92 37.68
CA ILE A 731 -5.27 -7.29 38.79
C ILE A 731 -5.88 -7.68 40.15
N LEU A 732 -7.21 -7.73 40.27
CA LEU A 732 -7.90 -8.18 41.49
C LEU A 732 -7.75 -9.68 41.76
N GLU A 733 -7.73 -10.50 40.71
CA GLU A 733 -7.53 -11.95 40.80
C GLU A 733 -6.11 -12.29 41.30
N ASN A 734 -5.09 -11.53 40.86
CA ASN A 734 -3.69 -11.66 41.26
C ASN A 734 -3.28 -10.70 42.40
N GLN A 735 -4.15 -10.54 43.39
CA GLN A 735 -4.00 -9.48 44.40
C GLN A 735 -2.73 -9.58 45.26
N GLU A 736 -2.21 -10.78 45.50
CA GLU A 736 -1.05 -10.97 46.39
C GLU A 736 0.23 -10.45 45.72
N GLU A 737 0.38 -10.72 44.43
CA GLU A 737 1.51 -10.29 43.60
C GLU A 737 1.46 -8.79 43.32
N TYR A 738 0.28 -8.23 43.02
CA TYR A 738 0.14 -6.80 42.72
C TYR A 738 0.30 -5.87 43.92
N GLU A 739 0.10 -6.36 45.16
CA GLU A 739 0.31 -5.57 46.38
C GLU A 739 1.76 -5.06 46.48
N GLU A 740 2.74 -5.84 46.01
CA GLU A 740 4.17 -5.43 46.00
C GLU A 740 4.45 -4.27 45.03
N TYR A 741 3.64 -4.15 43.97
CA TYR A 741 3.82 -3.17 42.89
C TYR A 741 2.88 -1.97 43.00
N GLN A 742 2.06 -1.89 44.05
CA GLN A 742 1.01 -0.87 44.17
C GLN A 742 1.50 0.58 44.04
N GLU A 743 2.63 0.93 44.67
CA GLU A 743 3.26 2.27 44.58
C GLU A 743 3.86 2.55 43.20
N ARG A 744 3.96 1.53 42.35
CA ARG A 744 4.52 1.59 41.00
C ARG A 744 3.45 1.62 39.91
N MET A 745 2.17 1.56 40.27
CA MET A 745 1.07 1.67 39.31
C MET A 745 0.51 3.08 39.28
N ILE A 746 0.30 3.58 38.07
CA ILE A 746 -0.24 4.93 37.82
C ILE A 746 -1.46 4.80 36.92
N PHE A 747 -2.63 5.17 37.45
CA PHE A 747 -3.88 5.20 36.72
C PHE A 747 -4.13 6.60 36.19
N ILE A 748 -4.31 6.70 34.88
CA ILE A 748 -4.58 7.94 34.16
C ILE A 748 -5.99 7.84 33.57
N VAL A 749 -6.89 8.71 34.01
CA VAL A 749 -8.30 8.70 33.60
C VAL A 749 -8.73 10.06 33.07
N ARG A 750 -9.83 10.11 32.31
CA ARG A 750 -10.31 11.38 31.72
C ARG A 750 -10.70 12.42 32.76
N SER A 751 -11.24 11.99 33.90
CA SER A 751 -11.79 12.87 34.92
C SER A 751 -12.07 12.15 36.23
N LYS A 752 -12.43 12.89 37.29
CA LYS A 752 -12.73 12.35 38.62
C LYS A 752 -13.94 11.42 38.63
N GLU A 753 -14.94 11.68 37.78
CA GLU A 753 -16.15 10.87 37.67
C GLU A 753 -15.85 9.43 37.23
N VAL A 754 -14.78 9.23 36.45
CA VAL A 754 -14.37 7.89 36.00
C VAL A 754 -13.94 6.99 37.16
N LEU A 755 -13.53 7.57 38.30
CA LEU A 755 -13.12 6.82 39.49
C LEU A 755 -14.30 6.18 40.24
N GLU A 756 -15.53 6.63 40.00
CA GLU A 756 -16.74 6.06 40.60
C GLU A 756 -17.19 4.76 39.90
N ASN A 757 -16.58 4.43 38.76
CA ASN A 757 -16.81 3.18 38.05
C ASN A 757 -16.41 1.99 38.92
N GLN A 758 -17.30 1.00 39.01
CA GLN A 758 -17.20 -0.10 39.99
C GLN A 758 -15.82 -0.77 40.01
N ASN A 759 -15.31 -1.25 38.87
CA ASN A 759 -14.02 -1.96 38.82
C ASN A 759 -12.83 -1.06 39.18
N ILE A 760 -12.84 0.21 38.75
CA ILE A 760 -11.76 1.16 39.11
C ILE A 760 -11.81 1.45 40.61
N PHE A 761 -13.00 1.70 41.15
CA PHE A 761 -13.20 1.92 42.59
C PHE A 761 -12.74 0.72 43.41
N GLU A 762 -13.12 -0.51 43.02
CA GLU A 762 -12.73 -1.74 43.71
C GLU A 762 -11.21 -1.93 43.73
N VAL A 763 -10.52 -1.72 42.59
CA VAL A 763 -9.06 -1.77 42.50
C VAL A 763 -8.43 -0.70 43.39
N LEU A 764 -8.84 0.57 43.29
CA LEU A 764 -8.26 1.65 44.10
C LEU A 764 -8.52 1.48 45.61
N HIS A 765 -9.65 0.88 45.99
CA HIS A 765 -9.95 0.54 47.38
C HIS A 765 -9.05 -0.60 47.88
N ARG A 766 -8.85 -1.65 47.05
CA ARG A 766 -7.97 -2.77 47.40
C ARG A 766 -6.51 -2.34 47.46
N PHE A 767 -6.13 -1.40 46.60
CA PHE A 767 -4.76 -0.95 46.38
C PHE A 767 -4.61 0.58 46.58
N PRO A 768 -4.69 1.09 47.82
CA PRO A 768 -4.83 2.53 48.12
C PRO A 768 -3.61 3.43 47.82
N LYS A 769 -2.49 2.85 47.40
CA LYS A 769 -1.22 3.56 47.08
C LYS A 769 -1.00 3.68 45.58
N ILE A 770 -1.93 3.23 44.73
CA ILE A 770 -1.92 3.52 43.29
C ILE A 770 -1.99 5.03 43.11
N GLN A 771 -1.10 5.58 42.30
CA GLN A 771 -1.14 7.00 41.94
C GLN A 771 -2.22 7.24 40.89
N VAL A 772 -3.03 8.29 41.04
CA VAL A 772 -4.08 8.66 40.07
C VAL A 772 -3.78 10.04 39.47
N CYS A 773 -3.82 10.13 38.15
CA CYS A 773 -3.67 11.36 37.37
C CYS A 773 -4.81 11.51 36.34
N TYR A 774 -4.93 12.70 35.74
CA TYR A 774 -5.95 13.04 34.76
C TYR A 774 -5.36 13.54 33.44
N ASP A 775 -5.99 13.15 32.34
CA ASP A 775 -5.60 13.51 30.97
C ASP A 775 -6.84 13.52 30.06
N ASP A 776 -6.98 14.53 29.20
CA ASP A 776 -8.15 14.64 28.30
C ASP A 776 -8.13 13.64 27.14
N PHE A 777 -7.00 12.93 26.98
CA PHE A 777 -6.69 11.97 25.93
C PHE A 777 -6.77 12.58 24.51
N ALA A 778 -6.66 13.90 24.38
CA ALA A 778 -6.73 14.57 23.08
C ALA A 778 -5.38 14.52 22.34
N LYS A 779 -4.26 14.50 23.07
CA LYS A 779 -2.90 14.55 22.49
C LYS A 779 -1.98 13.46 22.99
N ASN A 780 -1.95 13.20 24.30
CA ASN A 780 -0.96 12.32 24.90
C ASN A 780 -1.09 10.87 24.41
N ILE A 781 -2.30 10.31 24.35
CA ILE A 781 -2.49 8.92 23.90
C ILE A 781 -2.04 8.71 22.45
N GLU A 782 -2.32 9.66 21.56
CA GLU A 782 -1.92 9.62 20.14
C GLU A 782 -0.40 9.72 20.03
N MET A 783 0.21 10.69 20.71
CA MET A 783 1.66 10.89 20.72
C MET A 783 2.40 9.65 21.25
N LEU A 784 1.97 9.15 22.41
CA LEU A 784 2.63 8.03 23.10
C LEU A 784 2.38 6.71 22.38
N GLY A 785 1.14 6.43 21.97
CA GLY A 785 0.82 5.20 21.24
C GLY A 785 1.56 5.11 19.91
N ARG A 786 1.65 6.23 19.14
CA ARG A 786 2.49 6.28 17.93
C ARG A 786 3.96 6.04 18.22
N ARG A 787 4.51 6.67 19.27
CA ARG A 787 5.92 6.46 19.66
C ARG A 787 6.19 5.00 20.04
N MET A 788 5.26 4.38 20.75
CA MET A 788 5.35 2.99 21.23
C MET A 788 4.89 1.96 20.19
N TYR A 789 4.50 2.39 18.98
CA TYR A 789 4.01 1.51 17.92
C TYR A 789 2.78 0.67 18.31
N VAL A 790 1.89 1.22 19.13
CA VAL A 790 0.62 0.59 19.54
C VAL A 790 -0.58 1.41 19.07
N ASP A 791 -1.74 0.75 19.00
CA ASP A 791 -2.99 1.36 18.53
C ASP A 791 -3.57 2.26 19.64
N PHE A 792 -3.32 3.57 19.56
CA PHE A 792 -3.75 4.53 20.58
C PHE A 792 -5.27 4.66 20.70
N GLU A 793 -6.05 4.21 19.71
CA GLU A 793 -7.51 4.24 19.76
C GLU A 793 -8.07 3.07 20.58
N LYS A 794 -7.25 2.05 20.86
CA LYS A 794 -7.61 0.88 21.68
C LYS A 794 -7.13 1.06 23.11
N LEU A 795 -8.01 1.61 23.96
CA LEU A 795 -7.79 1.65 25.41
C LEU A 795 -8.15 0.30 26.06
N PRO A 796 -7.49 -0.10 27.18
CA PRO A 796 -6.48 0.68 27.90
C PRO A 796 -5.13 0.73 27.17
N LEU A 797 -4.38 1.82 27.34
CA LEU A 797 -2.96 1.87 26.98
C LEU A 797 -2.13 1.58 28.23
N ILE A 798 -1.26 0.59 28.13
CA ILE A 798 -0.46 0.10 29.24
C ILE A 798 1.01 0.19 28.85
N PHE A 799 1.80 0.94 29.63
CA PHE A 799 3.24 1.08 29.41
C PHE A 799 4.01 0.70 30.67
N ILE A 800 5.08 -0.07 30.52
CA ILE A 800 6.05 -0.31 31.59
C ILE A 800 7.31 0.50 31.27
N THR A 801 7.76 1.23 32.27
CA THR A 801 9.04 1.94 32.26
C THR A 801 9.98 1.32 33.28
N ASP A 802 11.28 1.32 32.99
CA ASP A 802 12.31 0.80 33.90
C ASP A 802 13.19 1.92 34.51
N GLN A 803 13.27 3.05 33.81
CA GLN A 803 13.89 4.30 34.23
C GLN A 803 13.13 5.48 33.63
N ARG A 804 13.59 6.70 33.91
CA ARG A 804 12.97 7.96 33.46
C ARG A 804 12.61 7.93 31.98
N LEU A 805 11.32 7.90 31.69
CA LEU A 805 10.73 7.88 30.35
C LEU A 805 11.33 6.82 29.39
N HIS A 806 11.91 5.74 29.89
CA HIS A 806 12.37 4.64 29.03
C HIS A 806 11.36 3.50 29.11
N CYS A 807 10.73 3.18 27.98
CA CYS A 807 9.68 2.17 27.90
C CYS A 807 10.25 0.82 27.46
N VAL A 808 9.95 -0.21 28.25
CA VAL A 808 10.38 -1.60 28.03
C VAL A 808 9.22 -2.50 27.60
N TYR A 809 7.97 -2.04 27.73
CA TYR A 809 6.80 -2.76 27.26
C TYR A 809 5.65 -1.81 27.00
N ALA A 810 4.93 -2.03 25.90
CA ALA A 810 3.75 -1.27 25.55
C ALA A 810 2.65 -2.17 24.98
N GLN A 811 1.41 -1.89 25.37
CA GLN A 811 0.22 -2.57 24.88
C GLN A 811 -0.95 -1.60 24.76
N SER A 812 -1.80 -1.84 23.76
CA SER A 812 -3.10 -1.20 23.59
C SER A 812 -4.21 -2.25 23.62
N GLY A 813 -5.32 -1.94 24.28
CA GLY A 813 -6.44 -2.85 24.46
C GLY A 813 -6.11 -3.97 25.46
N TYR A 814 -6.82 -5.08 25.35
CA TYR A 814 -6.71 -6.19 26.29
C TYR A 814 -6.59 -7.54 25.56
N ASN A 815 -5.73 -8.40 26.10
CA ASN A 815 -5.63 -9.82 25.77
C ASN A 815 -5.69 -10.62 27.08
N VAL A 816 -6.25 -11.83 27.04
CA VAL A 816 -6.28 -12.71 28.22
C VAL A 816 -4.85 -13.00 28.70
N GLY A 817 -4.62 -12.89 30.01
CA GLY A 817 -3.30 -13.06 30.64
C GLY A 817 -2.42 -11.81 30.61
N THR A 818 -2.96 -10.63 30.28
CA THR A 818 -2.21 -9.37 30.31
C THR A 818 -1.69 -9.09 31.72
N GLY A 819 -2.51 -9.29 32.75
CA GLY A 819 -2.14 -9.08 34.15
C GLY A 819 -0.91 -9.90 34.56
N ASP A 820 -0.89 -11.20 34.23
CA ASP A 820 0.26 -12.06 34.51
C ASP A 820 1.51 -11.63 33.73
N MET A 821 1.32 -11.19 32.49
CA MET A 821 2.41 -10.71 31.64
C MET A 821 3.07 -9.45 32.23
N LEU A 822 2.29 -8.50 32.73
CA LEU A 822 2.83 -7.28 33.37
C LEU A 822 3.70 -7.62 34.58
N LEU A 823 3.24 -8.54 35.45
CA LEU A 823 4.01 -9.02 36.60
C LEU A 823 5.34 -9.64 36.17
N ARG A 824 5.30 -10.57 35.20
CA ARG A 824 6.50 -11.23 34.67
C ARG A 824 7.53 -10.24 34.10
N ILE A 825 7.06 -9.17 33.44
CA ILE A 825 7.95 -8.11 32.92
C ILE A 825 8.57 -7.32 34.07
N MET A 826 7.76 -6.91 35.05
CA MET A 826 8.24 -6.17 36.22
C MET A 826 9.33 -6.93 36.99
N GLU A 827 9.21 -8.25 37.09
CA GLU A 827 10.21 -9.15 37.68
C GLU A 827 11.47 -9.29 36.81
N THR A 828 11.32 -9.38 35.50
CA THR A 828 12.41 -9.71 34.56
C THR A 828 13.32 -8.52 34.28
N VAL A 829 12.73 -7.34 34.11
CA VAL A 829 13.49 -6.12 33.84
C VAL A 829 14.30 -5.77 35.09
N ARG A 830 15.52 -5.23 34.97
CA ARG A 830 16.33 -4.82 36.14
C ARG A 830 16.17 -3.32 36.36
N GLU A 831 16.13 -2.89 37.61
CA GLU A 831 16.32 -1.46 37.92
C GLU A 831 17.77 -1.09 37.62
N ILE A 832 17.99 0.02 36.93
CA ILE A 832 19.32 0.53 36.56
C ILE A 832 19.76 1.62 37.54
#